data_AF-A0A3M1VU98-F1
#
_entry.id   AF-A0A3M1VU98-F1
#
_cell.length_a   1.000
_cell.length_b   1.000
_cell.length_c   1.000
_cell.angle_alpha   90.00
_cell.angle_beta   90.00
_cell.angle_gamma   90.00
#
_symmetry.space_group_name_H-M   'P 1'
#
loop_
_entity.id
_entity.type
_entity.pdbx_description
1 polymer ?
#
loop_
_entity_poly.entity_id
_entity_poly.type
_entity_poly.pdbx_seq_one_letter_code
_entity_poly.pdbx_strand_id
1 'polypeptide(L)'
;MKNFNNQSGIYIVLAAGFLLFFLVLCYGVLAFGYLSSNKTKLKNIANLASLAALEELMRDPDRTYKQAADAALARANQILAKNKLIGSKDSSVKMNNLTHCGSGPEGGNGCMELGMWYHEKPKASPFPCGQNDSDYPCFKANPVPVDGLSATANSVRIKLKNKSINPIVLPFAQFVGGADAYLSASAGSTLTQRCIVMAIDASGASFYDSHIPYKPDAGMKVIKNFIDTNGNGQPDPGEPYKDPAFLVVKADAAGNTVLDATGQPVRVYVSLPVYRAYTVEPAYNGGIGTLNCSDPNTILTYENLYWCNMPNQRPAPGPDPNAPYPDKTIHYKSDYKIHSTPYEDKSTPADPNDNLNVLIDSYFYSYDWYYGPQPYSTFFLGANAGLQYLNKTMTAGDKAAVWVFTNDKIGLQYPDAVSMTDEVPVLLQLTNMMARGMVDHSGNFLAGYPRYNPNFVDMGWIPLFDGDPTRTSTNLVKVIEDAITTLGASCPETAKKDIVLYTDGTASCYETASGYQCDNKYSYYLASELQLIGDGTSLNNTLLQKLIDAKISLNVVHAGQKVEPNFKNVYVTPPDTDTPHYIDLGTGEFASRKYGGLSSPPSLRAGNYTSTYSGACNSPSADQCAFEKLSQNDTRFRRATGMLFELAERSGGFYCPITDLCHWDIVCLATLMAPTCYWDHDNDPSTPKRLHDAYRKNHPYQTCSMYEISKAQQAANCTQQILGSNPYILTPENAHYVGTQ
;
A
#
# COMPACT_ATOMS: atom_id res chain seq x y z
N MET A 1 -13.46 -8.24 -95.10
CA MET A 1 -12.65 -7.77 -93.95
C MET A 1 -13.33 -8.19 -92.66
N LYS A 2 -12.76 -9.18 -91.96
CA LYS A 2 -12.84 -9.33 -90.48
C LYS A 2 -11.88 -10.45 -90.07
N ASN A 3 -10.58 -10.14 -90.13
CA ASN A 3 -9.57 -10.88 -89.39
C ASN A 3 -9.77 -10.54 -87.91
N PHE A 4 -10.64 -11.29 -87.22
CA PHE A 4 -10.61 -11.43 -85.77
C PHE A 4 -9.93 -12.78 -85.50
N ASN A 5 -8.61 -12.79 -85.38
CA ASN A 5 -7.86 -12.57 -84.13
C ASN A 5 -7.49 -13.91 -83.47
N ASN A 6 -6.42 -14.52 -84.00
CA ASN A 6 -5.60 -15.55 -83.32
C ASN A 6 -4.97 -15.04 -81.99
N GLN A 7 -5.30 -13.82 -81.55
CA GLN A 7 -4.81 -13.23 -80.31
C GLN A 7 -5.59 -13.69 -79.06
N SER A 8 -6.83 -14.15 -79.19
CA SER A 8 -7.67 -14.55 -78.04
C SER A 8 -7.10 -15.74 -77.25
N GLY A 9 -6.42 -16.68 -77.92
CA GLY A 9 -5.77 -17.82 -77.27
C GLY A 9 -4.57 -17.40 -76.39
N ILE A 10 -3.81 -16.39 -76.83
CA ILE A 10 -2.66 -15.87 -76.07
C ILE A 10 -3.12 -15.18 -74.78
N TYR A 11 -4.22 -14.43 -74.83
CA TYR A 11 -4.77 -13.77 -73.63
C TYR A 11 -5.24 -14.77 -72.57
N ILE A 12 -5.81 -15.92 -72.96
CA ILE A 12 -6.23 -16.97 -72.02
C ILE A 12 -5.00 -17.61 -71.34
N VAL A 13 -3.94 -17.91 -72.09
CA VAL A 13 -2.71 -18.48 -71.54
C VAL A 13 -2.02 -17.48 -70.58
N LEU A 14 -1.94 -16.20 -70.97
CA LEU A 14 -1.39 -15.15 -70.11
C LEU A 14 -2.24 -14.95 -68.85
N ALA A 15 -3.57 -14.91 -68.97
CA ALA A 15 -4.47 -14.77 -67.82
C ALA A 15 -4.34 -15.95 -66.85
N ALA A 16 -4.26 -17.19 -67.36
CA ALA A 16 -4.01 -18.37 -66.53
C ALA A 16 -2.63 -18.29 -65.83
N GLY A 17 -1.59 -17.84 -66.52
CA GLY A 17 -0.26 -17.61 -65.95
C GLY A 17 -0.27 -16.54 -64.86
N PHE A 18 -0.91 -15.39 -65.10
CA PHE A 18 -1.07 -14.33 -64.10
C PHE A 18 -1.89 -14.78 -62.89
N LEU A 19 -2.96 -15.55 -63.10
CA LEU A 19 -3.78 -16.08 -62.01
C LEU A 19 -2.99 -17.08 -61.15
N LEU A 20 -2.20 -17.95 -61.77
CA LEU A 20 -1.30 -18.85 -61.05
C LEU A 20 -0.23 -18.08 -60.26
N PHE A 21 0.39 -17.07 -60.87
CA PHE A 21 1.34 -16.19 -60.18
C PHE A 21 0.71 -15.44 -59.01
N PHE A 22 -0.50 -14.90 -59.19
CA PHE A 22 -1.25 -14.22 -58.14
C PHE A 22 -1.63 -15.16 -57.00
N LEU A 23 -2.06 -16.39 -57.30
CA LEU A 23 -2.32 -17.41 -56.28
C LEU A 23 -1.05 -17.76 -55.50
N VAL A 24 0.10 -17.90 -56.16
CA VAL A 24 1.40 -18.13 -55.50
C VAL A 24 1.79 -16.96 -54.60
N LEU A 25 1.58 -15.71 -55.04
CA LEU A 25 1.83 -14.52 -54.21
C LEU A 25 0.90 -14.45 -52.99
N CYS A 26 -0.41 -14.63 -53.18
CA CYS A 26 -1.38 -14.69 -52.09
C CYS A 26 -1.02 -15.78 -51.08
N TYR A 27 -0.62 -16.95 -51.58
CA TYR A 27 -0.15 -18.05 -50.77
C TYR A 27 1.12 -17.71 -49.98
N GLY A 28 2.08 -17.03 -50.62
CA GLY A 28 3.28 -16.51 -49.96
C GLY A 28 2.95 -15.53 -48.84
N VAL A 29 2.06 -14.55 -49.09
CA VAL A 29 1.61 -13.57 -48.08
C VAL A 29 0.95 -14.27 -46.89
N LEU A 30 0.10 -15.26 -47.13
CA LEU A 30 -0.53 -16.06 -46.06
C LEU A 30 0.52 -16.87 -45.28
N ALA A 31 1.50 -17.47 -45.96
CA ALA A 31 2.58 -18.22 -45.31
C ALA A 31 3.47 -17.31 -44.45
N PHE A 32 3.86 -16.14 -44.94
CA PHE A 32 4.62 -15.14 -44.18
C PHE A 32 3.83 -14.57 -43.00
N GLY A 33 2.54 -14.26 -43.20
CA GLY A 33 1.66 -13.81 -42.12
C GLY A 33 1.53 -14.85 -41.01
N TYR A 34 1.39 -16.12 -41.38
CA TYR A 34 1.35 -17.24 -40.45
C TYR A 34 2.67 -17.44 -39.69
N LEU A 35 3.82 -17.37 -40.38
CA LEU A 35 5.15 -17.43 -39.76
C LEU A 35 5.38 -16.29 -38.78
N SER A 36 5.06 -15.05 -39.18
CA SER A 36 5.22 -13.85 -38.35
C SER A 36 4.32 -13.90 -37.10
N SER A 37 3.06 -14.32 -37.28
CA SER A 37 2.10 -14.51 -36.18
C SER A 37 2.57 -15.59 -35.20
N ASN A 38 3.01 -16.76 -35.70
CA ASN A 38 3.52 -17.82 -34.85
C ASN A 38 4.85 -17.46 -34.16
N LYS A 39 5.74 -16.70 -34.80
CA LYS A 39 6.98 -16.20 -34.18
C LYS A 39 6.66 -15.25 -33.03
N THR A 40 5.73 -14.31 -33.23
CA THR A 40 5.26 -13.38 -32.19
C THR A 40 4.61 -14.15 -31.03
N LYS A 41 3.74 -15.11 -31.36
CA LYS A 41 3.10 -15.95 -30.35
C LYS A 41 4.10 -16.80 -29.56
N LEU A 42 5.08 -17.39 -30.24
CA LEU A 42 6.16 -18.18 -29.61
C LEU A 42 6.99 -17.31 -28.65
N LYS A 43 7.32 -16.07 -29.04
CA LYS A 43 8.01 -15.11 -28.18
C LYS A 43 7.19 -14.73 -26.95
N ASN A 44 5.89 -14.44 -27.12
CA ASN A 44 5.00 -14.13 -25.99
C ASN A 44 4.87 -15.32 -25.02
N ILE A 45 4.78 -16.55 -25.56
CA ILE A 45 4.75 -17.77 -24.74
C ILE A 45 6.08 -17.95 -24.00
N ALA A 46 7.22 -17.73 -24.66
CA ALA A 46 8.54 -17.79 -24.03
C ALA A 46 8.67 -16.77 -22.88
N ASN A 47 8.19 -15.53 -23.10
CA ASN A 47 8.15 -14.49 -22.06
C ASN A 47 7.34 -14.96 -20.85
N LEU A 48 6.10 -15.42 -21.05
CA LEU A 48 5.24 -15.92 -19.98
C LEU A 48 5.86 -17.12 -19.25
N ALA A 49 6.46 -18.06 -19.99
CA ALA A 49 7.10 -19.23 -19.41
C ALA A 49 8.35 -18.84 -18.60
N SER A 50 9.16 -17.89 -19.08
CA SER A 50 10.35 -17.43 -18.36
C SER A 50 9.99 -16.68 -17.07
N LEU A 51 8.92 -15.88 -17.11
CA LEU A 51 8.39 -15.19 -15.95
C LEU A 51 7.88 -16.19 -14.90
N ALA A 52 7.03 -17.13 -15.31
CA ALA A 52 6.48 -18.15 -14.41
C ALA A 52 7.57 -19.08 -13.84
N ALA A 53 8.63 -19.34 -14.61
CA ALA A 53 9.78 -20.10 -14.14
C ALA A 53 10.53 -19.34 -13.05
N LEU A 54 10.80 -18.05 -13.27
CA LEU A 54 11.49 -17.20 -12.29
C LEU A 54 10.66 -16.98 -11.03
N GLU A 55 9.34 -16.82 -11.15
CA GLU A 55 8.41 -16.78 -10.01
C GLU A 55 8.52 -18.04 -9.15
N GLU A 56 8.48 -19.23 -9.76
CA GLU A 56 8.56 -20.49 -9.03
C GLU A 56 9.97 -20.76 -8.48
N LEU A 57 11.01 -20.26 -9.14
CA LEU A 57 12.40 -20.30 -8.66
C LEU A 57 12.56 -19.51 -7.35
N MET A 58 11.87 -18.38 -7.22
CA MET A 58 11.97 -17.45 -6.07
C MET A 58 10.94 -17.72 -4.98
N ARG A 59 10.01 -18.67 -5.19
CA ARG A 59 8.85 -18.88 -4.33
C ARG A 59 9.20 -19.38 -2.93
N ASP A 60 10.27 -20.15 -2.80
CA ASP A 60 10.62 -20.86 -1.58
C ASP A 60 12.14 -20.81 -1.37
N PRO A 61 12.62 -19.88 -0.51
CA PRO A 61 14.05 -19.66 -0.31
C PRO A 61 14.75 -20.82 0.39
N ASP A 62 14.00 -21.74 1.01
CA ASP A 62 14.55 -22.89 1.72
C ASP A 62 14.87 -24.06 0.77
N ARG A 63 14.45 -23.98 -0.51
CA ARG A 63 14.79 -25.00 -1.53
C ARG A 63 16.27 -24.96 -1.88
N THR A 64 16.84 -26.16 -2.04
CA THR A 64 18.14 -26.28 -2.70
C THR A 64 18.06 -25.76 -4.14
N TYR A 65 19.19 -25.30 -4.70
CA TYR A 65 19.25 -24.77 -6.06
C TYR A 65 18.62 -25.71 -7.11
N LYS A 66 18.89 -27.02 -7.01
CA LYS A 66 18.33 -28.03 -7.91
C LYS A 66 16.81 -28.17 -7.75
N GLN A 67 16.30 -28.24 -6.51
CA GLN A 67 14.85 -28.33 -6.27
C GLN A 67 14.12 -27.09 -6.81
N ALA A 68 14.68 -25.90 -6.58
CA ALA A 68 14.15 -24.66 -7.13
C ALA A 68 14.18 -24.66 -8.66
N ALA A 69 15.29 -25.10 -9.27
CA ALA A 69 15.46 -25.21 -10.71
C ALA A 69 14.47 -26.19 -11.36
N ASP A 70 14.27 -27.37 -10.78
CA ASP A 70 13.36 -28.38 -11.29
C ASP A 70 11.90 -27.95 -11.15
N ALA A 71 11.55 -27.27 -10.05
CA ALA A 71 10.23 -26.65 -9.89
C ALA A 71 9.98 -25.55 -10.92
N ALA A 72 10.96 -24.68 -11.16
CA ALA A 72 10.92 -23.64 -12.20
C ALA A 72 10.74 -24.24 -13.61
N LEU A 73 11.47 -25.32 -13.93
CA LEU A 73 11.36 -26.03 -15.21
C LEU A 73 9.97 -26.66 -15.38
N ALA A 74 9.47 -27.32 -14.34
CA ALA A 74 8.14 -27.92 -14.34
C ALA A 74 7.07 -26.84 -14.55
N ARG A 75 7.20 -25.68 -13.90
CA ARG A 75 6.29 -24.54 -14.06
C ARG A 75 6.34 -23.96 -15.48
N ALA A 76 7.53 -23.78 -16.05
CA ALA A 76 7.70 -23.34 -17.43
C ALA A 76 6.99 -24.29 -18.41
N ASN A 77 7.20 -25.60 -18.24
CA ASN A 77 6.57 -26.64 -19.05
C ASN A 77 5.03 -26.63 -18.91
N GLN A 78 4.48 -26.35 -17.73
CA GLN A 78 3.03 -26.17 -17.57
C GLN A 78 2.48 -24.99 -18.38
N ILE A 79 3.16 -23.85 -18.40
CA ILE A 79 2.76 -22.69 -19.22
C ILE A 79 2.83 -23.02 -20.71
N LEU A 80 3.89 -23.70 -21.14
CA LEU A 80 4.06 -24.13 -22.52
C LEU A 80 2.98 -25.12 -22.95
N ALA A 81 2.57 -26.06 -22.08
CA ALA A 81 1.52 -27.03 -22.35
C ALA A 81 0.14 -26.39 -22.55
N LYS A 82 -0.14 -25.29 -21.84
CA LYS A 82 -1.43 -24.57 -21.93
C LYS A 82 -1.56 -23.72 -23.19
N ASN A 83 -0.45 -23.41 -23.86
CA ASN A 83 -0.44 -22.57 -25.05
C ASN A 83 -0.28 -23.41 -26.32
N LYS A 84 -0.91 -22.99 -27.43
CA LYS A 84 -0.84 -23.66 -28.74
C LYS A 84 -0.47 -22.67 -29.84
N LEU A 85 0.40 -23.05 -30.77
CA LEU A 85 0.64 -22.28 -31.98
C LEU A 85 -0.54 -22.41 -32.96
N ILE A 86 -0.76 -21.39 -33.79
CA ILE A 86 -1.83 -21.45 -34.79
C ILE A 86 -1.49 -22.59 -35.75
N GLY A 87 -2.45 -23.45 -36.09
CA GLY A 87 -2.27 -24.52 -37.08
C GLY A 87 -1.49 -25.75 -36.61
N SER A 88 -1.09 -25.88 -35.33
CA SER A 88 -0.63 -27.17 -34.80
C SER A 88 -1.83 -28.10 -34.63
N LYS A 89 -2.19 -28.84 -35.67
CA LYS A 89 -3.31 -29.81 -35.66
C LYS A 89 -3.05 -31.02 -34.76
N ASP A 90 -1.80 -31.24 -34.38
CA ASP A 90 -1.38 -32.43 -33.68
C ASP A 90 -0.97 -32.10 -32.24
N SER A 91 -1.58 -32.81 -31.28
CA SER A 91 -1.21 -32.78 -29.85
C SER A 91 0.20 -33.35 -29.60
N SER A 92 0.84 -33.86 -30.66
CA SER A 92 2.20 -34.39 -30.68
C SER A 92 3.30 -33.31 -30.67
N VAL A 93 3.02 -32.08 -31.11
CA VAL A 93 3.98 -30.95 -31.02
C VAL A 93 3.93 -30.33 -29.62
N LYS A 94 4.45 -31.09 -28.67
CA LYS A 94 4.48 -30.78 -27.25
C LYS A 94 5.54 -29.73 -26.95
N MET A 95 5.17 -28.44 -26.90
CA MET A 95 6.09 -27.38 -26.45
C MET A 95 6.59 -27.54 -25.00
N ASN A 96 6.01 -28.46 -24.23
CA ASN A 96 6.23 -28.66 -22.79
C ASN A 96 7.30 -29.69 -22.45
N ASN A 97 8.34 -29.82 -23.27
CA ASN A 97 9.48 -30.71 -23.01
C ASN A 97 10.80 -29.94 -22.96
N LEU A 98 10.80 -28.82 -22.24
CA LEU A 98 12.05 -28.12 -21.90
C LEU A 98 12.90 -29.01 -20.99
N THR A 99 14.20 -29.01 -21.26
CA THR A 99 15.24 -29.52 -20.36
C THR A 99 16.10 -28.36 -19.85
N HIS A 100 16.92 -28.57 -18.82
CA HIS A 100 17.99 -27.62 -18.51
C HIS A 100 18.99 -27.58 -19.68
N CYS A 101 19.46 -26.40 -20.08
CA CYS A 101 20.43 -26.33 -21.17
C CYS A 101 21.75 -26.98 -20.75
N GLY A 102 22.32 -27.83 -21.61
CA GLY A 102 23.56 -28.56 -21.32
C GLY A 102 23.39 -29.90 -20.59
N SER A 103 22.17 -30.30 -20.19
CA SER A 103 21.93 -31.57 -19.50
C SER A 103 21.82 -32.81 -20.42
N GLY A 104 22.08 -32.68 -21.72
CA GLY A 104 21.92 -33.75 -22.72
C GLY A 104 21.62 -33.20 -24.12
N PRO A 105 21.24 -34.05 -25.11
CA PRO A 105 20.70 -33.57 -26.38
C PRO A 105 19.49 -32.68 -26.06
N GLU A 106 19.52 -31.42 -26.51
CA GLU A 106 18.45 -30.45 -26.24
C GLU A 106 17.10 -31.13 -26.48
N GLY A 107 16.24 -31.16 -25.45
CA GLY A 107 14.88 -31.66 -25.61
C GLY A 107 14.31 -31.01 -26.86
N GLY A 108 13.68 -31.78 -27.76
CA GLY A 108 13.42 -31.35 -29.14
C GLY A 108 12.61 -30.05 -29.32
N ASN A 109 12.16 -29.43 -28.21
CA ASN A 109 11.38 -28.20 -28.17
C ASN A 109 12.09 -26.99 -27.54
N GLY A 110 13.32 -27.15 -27.02
CA GLY A 110 14.09 -26.08 -26.39
C GLY A 110 14.73 -26.44 -25.05
N CYS A 111 15.30 -25.44 -24.39
CA CYS A 111 15.90 -25.60 -23.06
C CYS A 111 15.76 -24.34 -22.19
N MET A 112 15.95 -24.49 -20.89
CA MET A 112 15.94 -23.43 -19.87
C MET A 112 17.36 -23.23 -19.30
N GLU A 113 17.82 -21.98 -19.27
CA GLU A 113 19.06 -21.55 -18.63
C GLU A 113 18.71 -20.77 -17.37
N LEU A 114 19.31 -21.17 -16.24
CA LEU A 114 19.32 -20.36 -15.04
C LEU A 114 20.63 -19.57 -14.99
N GLY A 115 20.59 -18.38 -14.42
CA GLY A 115 21.80 -17.56 -14.35
C GLY A 115 21.65 -16.31 -13.50
N MET A 116 22.71 -15.53 -13.53
CA MET A 116 22.77 -14.20 -12.95
C MET A 116 22.73 -13.15 -14.05
N TRP A 117 21.73 -12.29 -14.01
CA TRP A 117 21.70 -11.04 -14.75
C TRP A 117 22.39 -9.96 -13.92
N TYR A 118 23.36 -9.30 -14.54
CA TYR A 118 24.06 -8.17 -13.96
C TYR A 118 23.62 -6.92 -14.68
N HIS A 119 22.90 -6.05 -13.98
CA HIS A 119 22.43 -4.76 -14.53
C HIS A 119 23.58 -3.76 -14.69
N GLU A 120 24.54 -3.81 -13.77
CA GLU A 120 25.69 -2.91 -13.71
C GLU A 120 26.96 -3.68 -13.33
N LYS A 121 28.12 -3.05 -13.56
CA LYS A 121 29.42 -3.60 -13.20
C LYS A 121 29.54 -3.68 -11.67
N PRO A 122 29.80 -4.88 -11.10
CA PRO A 122 30.06 -5.00 -9.67
C PRO A 122 31.25 -4.14 -9.24
N LYS A 123 31.19 -3.53 -8.06
CA LYS A 123 32.29 -2.71 -7.52
C LYS A 123 33.59 -3.50 -7.31
N ALA A 124 33.48 -4.80 -7.07
CA ALA A 124 34.61 -5.69 -6.81
C ALA A 124 34.70 -6.81 -7.86
N SER A 125 35.93 -7.18 -8.23
CA SER A 125 36.24 -8.33 -9.09
C SER A 125 35.84 -9.64 -8.41
N PRO A 126 35.39 -10.67 -9.15
CA PRO A 126 35.37 -10.80 -10.61
C PRO A 126 34.26 -9.99 -11.30
N PHE A 127 34.57 -9.43 -12.47
CA PHE A 127 33.57 -8.77 -13.33
C PHE A 127 32.99 -9.78 -14.33
N PRO A 128 31.78 -10.32 -14.08
CA PRO A 128 31.24 -11.49 -14.79
C PRO A 128 30.97 -11.26 -16.28
N CYS A 129 30.74 -10.01 -16.68
CA CYS A 129 30.39 -9.62 -18.04
C CYS A 129 31.56 -9.04 -18.84
N GLY A 130 32.61 -8.59 -18.17
CA GLY A 130 33.73 -7.87 -18.77
C GLY A 130 34.20 -6.73 -17.87
N GLN A 131 35.30 -6.05 -18.25
CA GLN A 131 35.89 -5.00 -17.41
C GLN A 131 35.25 -3.63 -17.60
N ASN A 132 34.51 -3.40 -18.68
CA ASN A 132 33.96 -2.09 -19.01
C ASN A 132 32.48 -1.99 -18.62
N ASP A 133 32.00 -0.81 -18.28
CA ASP A 133 30.58 -0.59 -17.96
C ASP A 133 29.69 -0.85 -19.18
N SER A 134 30.21 -0.69 -20.40
CA SER A 134 29.55 -1.04 -21.65
C SER A 134 29.31 -2.54 -21.85
N ASP A 135 29.97 -3.40 -21.06
CA ASP A 135 29.76 -4.85 -21.10
C ASP A 135 28.49 -5.27 -20.34
N TYR A 136 27.82 -4.30 -19.69
CA TYR A 136 26.60 -4.46 -18.92
C TYR A 136 25.43 -3.72 -19.61
N PRO A 137 24.18 -4.20 -19.48
CA PRO A 137 23.77 -5.36 -18.69
C PRO A 137 24.08 -6.70 -19.41
N CYS A 138 24.36 -7.76 -18.65
CA CYS A 138 24.61 -9.07 -19.23
C CYS A 138 24.03 -10.23 -18.42
N PHE A 139 23.80 -11.36 -19.10
CA PHE A 139 23.41 -12.63 -18.49
C PHE A 139 24.59 -13.58 -18.42
N LYS A 140 24.89 -14.07 -17.23
CA LYS A 140 25.85 -15.16 -17.01
C LYS A 140 25.09 -16.42 -16.63
N ALA A 141 25.12 -17.43 -17.51
CA ALA A 141 24.52 -18.73 -17.21
C ALA A 141 25.24 -19.40 -16.04
N ASN A 142 24.47 -19.96 -15.12
CA ASN A 142 24.97 -20.83 -14.07
C ASN A 142 25.29 -22.22 -14.64
N PRO A 143 26.10 -23.02 -13.92
CA PRO A 143 26.23 -24.44 -14.21
C PRO A 143 24.87 -25.16 -14.15
N VAL A 144 24.78 -26.27 -14.88
CA VAL A 144 23.59 -27.13 -14.89
C VAL A 144 23.26 -27.54 -13.43
N PRO A 145 22.00 -27.42 -12.99
CA PRO A 145 21.61 -27.80 -11.63
C PRO A 145 21.88 -29.29 -11.37
N VAL A 146 22.73 -29.57 -10.38
CA VAL A 146 23.06 -30.91 -9.89
C VAL A 146 22.97 -30.95 -8.37
N ASP A 147 22.77 -32.13 -7.78
CA ASP A 147 22.64 -32.27 -6.32
C ASP A 147 23.89 -31.77 -5.60
N GLY A 148 23.72 -30.99 -4.53
CA GLY A 148 24.81 -30.43 -3.74
C GLY A 148 25.49 -29.18 -4.32
N LEU A 149 25.11 -28.72 -5.52
CA LEU A 149 25.59 -27.43 -6.04
C LEU A 149 24.88 -26.27 -5.32
N SER A 150 25.65 -25.43 -4.64
CA SER A 150 25.18 -24.15 -4.12
C SER A 150 25.41 -23.07 -5.19
N ALA A 151 24.33 -22.64 -5.83
CA ALA A 151 24.33 -21.52 -6.76
C ALA A 151 23.06 -20.70 -6.56
N THR A 152 23.16 -19.40 -6.81
CA THR A 152 22.03 -18.48 -6.81
C THR A 152 21.71 -18.08 -8.24
N ALA A 153 20.43 -17.95 -8.59
CA ALA A 153 20.01 -17.43 -9.88
C ALA A 153 18.98 -16.33 -9.64
N ASN A 154 19.17 -15.19 -10.31
CA ASN A 154 18.21 -14.07 -10.32
C ASN A 154 17.57 -13.90 -11.71
N SER A 155 17.85 -14.81 -12.65
CA SER A 155 17.36 -14.74 -14.01
C SER A 155 17.14 -16.13 -14.62
N VAL A 156 16.08 -16.23 -15.42
CA VAL A 156 15.74 -17.41 -16.21
C VAL A 156 15.68 -17.03 -17.67
N ARG A 157 16.40 -17.76 -18.53
CA ARG A 157 16.31 -17.63 -19.99
C ARG A 157 15.77 -18.91 -20.58
N ILE A 158 14.66 -18.83 -21.30
CA ILE A 158 14.09 -19.94 -22.05
C ILE A 158 14.43 -19.76 -23.52
N LYS A 159 14.92 -20.83 -24.15
CA LYS A 159 15.16 -20.93 -25.60
C LYS A 159 14.21 -21.97 -26.16
N LEU A 160 13.19 -21.54 -26.88
CA LEU A 160 12.26 -22.42 -27.58
C LEU A 160 12.74 -22.68 -29.00
N LYS A 161 12.63 -23.92 -29.44
CA LYS A 161 12.81 -24.34 -30.83
C LYS A 161 11.63 -25.20 -31.21
N ASN A 162 10.79 -24.76 -32.14
CA ASN A 162 9.65 -25.54 -32.59
C ASN A 162 9.81 -25.87 -34.08
N LYS A 163 9.80 -27.16 -34.42
CA LYS A 163 9.81 -27.60 -35.81
C LYS A 163 8.48 -27.20 -36.44
N SER A 164 8.46 -26.28 -37.39
CA SER A 164 7.24 -25.97 -38.14
C SER A 164 6.89 -27.18 -39.00
N ILE A 165 5.94 -28.00 -38.55
CA ILE A 165 5.50 -29.21 -39.27
C ILE A 165 4.60 -28.84 -40.46
N ASN A 166 4.26 -27.56 -40.67
CA ASN A 166 3.31 -27.22 -41.72
C ASN A 166 3.97 -27.41 -43.12
N PRO A 167 3.54 -28.42 -43.93
CA PRO A 167 4.13 -28.70 -45.23
C PRO A 167 3.98 -27.50 -46.20
N ILE A 168 2.97 -26.66 -45.94
CA ILE A 168 2.66 -25.43 -46.67
C ILE A 168 3.79 -24.41 -46.55
N VAL A 169 4.49 -24.39 -45.42
CA VAL A 169 5.45 -23.34 -45.07
C VAL A 169 6.90 -23.74 -45.38
N LEU A 170 7.15 -25.05 -45.46
CA LEU A 170 8.48 -25.64 -45.72
C LEU A 170 9.18 -25.08 -46.98
N PRO A 171 8.50 -24.93 -48.14
CA PRO A 171 9.15 -24.44 -49.36
C PRO A 171 9.62 -22.99 -49.24
N PHE A 172 8.90 -22.17 -48.47
CA PHE A 172 9.26 -20.76 -48.27
C PHE A 172 10.34 -20.59 -47.21
N ALA A 173 10.35 -21.43 -46.18
CA ALA A 173 11.40 -21.42 -45.15
C ALA A 173 12.79 -21.66 -45.76
N GLN A 174 12.89 -22.55 -46.74
CA GLN A 174 14.12 -22.80 -47.50
C GLN A 174 14.57 -21.59 -48.32
N PHE A 175 13.62 -20.83 -48.88
CA PHE A 175 13.92 -19.60 -49.64
C PHE A 175 14.51 -18.49 -48.78
N VAL A 176 14.24 -18.49 -47.47
CA VAL A 176 14.84 -17.57 -46.49
C VAL A 176 16.11 -18.14 -45.82
N GLY A 177 16.66 -19.25 -46.34
CA GLY A 177 17.91 -19.84 -45.87
C GLY A 177 17.76 -20.81 -44.68
N GLY A 178 16.55 -21.25 -44.34
CA GLY A 178 16.32 -22.25 -43.29
C GLY A 178 16.44 -23.67 -43.84
N ALA A 179 17.54 -24.37 -43.55
CA ALA A 179 17.74 -25.77 -43.92
C ALA A 179 16.72 -26.72 -43.23
N ASP A 180 16.28 -26.35 -42.03
CA ASP A 180 15.18 -26.97 -41.31
C ASP A 180 14.29 -25.85 -40.76
N ALA A 181 12.99 -25.85 -41.09
CA ALA A 181 12.05 -24.76 -40.77
C ALA A 181 11.70 -24.69 -39.26
N TYR A 182 12.70 -24.45 -38.40
CA TYR A 182 12.52 -24.22 -36.98
C TYR A 182 12.15 -22.77 -36.72
N LEU A 183 11.06 -22.55 -36.00
CA LEU A 183 10.79 -21.29 -35.34
C LEU A 183 11.50 -21.31 -34.00
N SER A 184 12.47 -20.42 -33.81
CA SER A 184 13.09 -20.20 -32.51
C SER A 184 12.63 -18.89 -31.89
N ALA A 185 12.56 -18.88 -30.57
CA ALA A 185 12.41 -17.66 -29.78
C ALA A 185 13.16 -17.85 -28.46
N SER A 186 13.90 -16.84 -28.01
CA SER A 186 14.40 -16.79 -26.65
C SER A 186 13.77 -15.64 -25.89
N ALA A 187 13.52 -15.87 -24.61
CA ALA A 187 13.05 -14.88 -23.67
C ALA A 187 13.81 -15.05 -22.36
N GLY A 188 14.27 -13.93 -21.81
CA GLY A 188 14.85 -13.88 -20.47
C GLY A 188 13.94 -13.09 -19.53
N SER A 189 13.78 -13.58 -18.31
CA SER A 189 13.24 -12.84 -17.18
C SER A 189 14.35 -12.64 -16.15
N THR A 190 14.36 -11.51 -15.45
CA THR A 190 15.26 -11.30 -14.32
C THR A 190 14.59 -10.53 -13.21
N LEU A 191 15.06 -10.74 -11.98
CA LEU A 191 14.80 -9.85 -10.88
C LEU A 191 15.41 -8.48 -11.18
N THR A 192 14.57 -7.46 -11.14
CA THR A 192 15.04 -6.10 -11.06
C THR A 192 15.26 -5.71 -9.62
N GLN A 193 16.26 -4.87 -9.41
CA GLN A 193 16.45 -4.16 -8.16
C GLN A 193 15.20 -3.35 -7.86
N ARG A 194 14.73 -3.40 -6.62
CA ARG A 194 13.65 -2.55 -6.13
C ARG A 194 14.22 -1.39 -5.34
N CYS A 195 13.62 -0.23 -5.54
CA CYS A 195 13.85 0.95 -4.73
C CYS A 195 12.52 1.44 -4.20
N ILE A 196 12.34 1.34 -2.89
CA ILE A 196 11.05 1.58 -2.24
C ILE A 196 11.17 2.72 -1.24
N VAL A 197 10.33 3.74 -1.38
CA VAL A 197 10.12 4.76 -0.33
C VAL A 197 8.79 4.46 0.36
N MET A 198 8.81 4.21 1.65
CA MET A 198 7.59 4.13 2.47
C MET A 198 7.33 5.49 3.12
N ALA A 199 6.42 6.26 2.55
CA ALA A 199 6.05 7.57 3.02
C ALA A 199 4.82 7.45 3.93
N ILE A 200 4.98 7.74 5.21
CA ILE A 200 3.96 7.63 6.25
C ILE A 200 3.50 9.02 6.66
N ASP A 201 2.23 9.30 6.41
CA ASP A 201 1.55 10.50 6.85
C ASP A 201 1.34 10.44 8.36
N ALA A 202 2.07 11.29 9.07
CA ALA A 202 1.91 11.48 10.50
C ALA A 202 1.30 12.85 10.78
N SER A 203 0.68 13.51 9.81
CA SER A 203 -0.04 14.77 10.03
C SER A 203 -1.10 14.59 11.11
N GLY A 204 -1.44 15.68 11.79
CA GLY A 204 -2.52 15.67 12.75
C GLY A 204 -3.84 15.20 12.14
N ALA A 205 -4.15 15.54 10.87
CA ALA A 205 -5.35 15.04 10.19
C ALA A 205 -5.43 13.50 10.25
N SER A 206 -4.32 12.81 9.99
CA SER A 206 -4.16 11.35 10.06
C SER A 206 -4.05 10.79 11.49
N PHE A 207 -3.90 11.65 12.49
CA PHE A 207 -3.78 11.28 13.90
C PHE A 207 -5.07 11.50 14.70
N TYR A 208 -5.89 12.48 14.30
CA TYR A 208 -7.12 12.88 15.00
C TYR A 208 -8.31 11.94 14.78
N ASP A 209 -8.23 11.04 13.82
CA ASP A 209 -9.39 10.31 13.29
C ASP A 209 -10.14 9.51 14.36
N SER A 210 -9.46 8.69 15.17
CA SER A 210 -10.12 7.98 16.30
C SER A 210 -10.09 8.76 17.62
N HIS A 211 -9.63 10.02 17.60
CA HIS A 211 -9.21 10.80 18.76
C HIS A 211 -9.84 12.19 18.78
N ILE A 212 -11.02 12.37 18.18
CA ILE A 212 -11.74 13.64 18.25
C ILE A 212 -12.00 13.94 19.73
N PRO A 213 -11.38 14.98 20.30
CA PRO A 213 -11.80 15.43 21.61
C PRO A 213 -13.25 15.83 21.48
N TYR A 214 -14.12 15.25 22.29
CA TYR A 214 -15.41 15.85 22.52
C TYR A 214 -15.13 17.29 22.95
N LYS A 215 -15.37 18.28 22.07
CA LYS A 215 -15.33 19.69 22.41
C LYS A 215 -16.54 19.90 23.31
N PRO A 216 -16.38 20.09 24.62
CA PRO A 216 -17.52 20.49 25.42
C PRO A 216 -18.06 21.80 24.85
N ASP A 217 -19.38 21.91 24.67
CA ASP A 217 -20.04 23.18 24.33
C ASP A 217 -19.50 24.31 25.23
N ALA A 218 -19.44 25.53 24.70
CA ALA A 218 -18.91 26.74 25.36
C ALA A 218 -19.61 27.16 26.68
N GLY A 219 -20.47 26.30 27.24
CA GLY A 219 -21.12 26.43 28.53
C GLY A 219 -20.79 25.31 29.53
N MET A 220 -19.80 24.43 29.33
CA MET A 220 -19.51 23.41 30.36
C MET A 220 -18.54 23.93 31.43
N LYS A 221 -18.92 23.85 32.71
CA LYS A 221 -18.03 24.10 33.85
C LYS A 221 -17.57 22.77 34.44
N VAL A 222 -16.27 22.62 34.61
CA VAL A 222 -15.69 21.54 35.42
C VAL A 222 -16.00 21.86 36.88
N ILE A 223 -16.88 21.08 37.50
CA ILE A 223 -17.10 21.13 38.95
C ILE A 223 -16.31 19.96 39.53
N LYS A 224 -15.46 20.25 40.53
CA LYS A 224 -14.57 19.35 41.29
C LYS A 224 -14.86 17.84 41.20
N ASN A 225 -13.78 17.06 41.15
CA ASN A 225 -13.69 15.60 41.31
C ASN A 225 -14.84 14.99 42.12
N PHE A 226 -15.76 14.33 41.40
CA PHE A 226 -16.56 13.26 41.97
C PHE A 226 -15.91 11.95 41.52
N ILE A 227 -15.07 11.38 42.38
CA ILE A 227 -15.07 9.92 42.46
C ILE A 227 -16.43 9.62 43.06
N ASP A 228 -17.30 8.94 42.31
CA ASP A 228 -18.58 8.45 42.85
C ASP A 228 -18.26 7.33 43.84
N THR A 229 -17.79 7.76 45.00
CA THR A 229 -17.70 6.91 46.16
C THR A 229 -19.07 6.97 46.81
N ASN A 230 -19.62 5.80 47.13
CA ASN A 230 -20.62 5.75 48.20
C ASN A 230 -20.06 6.52 49.42
N GLY A 231 -20.93 7.00 50.32
CA GLY A 231 -20.56 7.94 51.42
C GLY A 231 -19.41 7.51 52.36
N ASN A 232 -18.75 6.38 52.07
CA ASN A 232 -17.62 5.77 52.76
C ASN A 232 -16.33 5.71 51.91
N GLY A 233 -16.28 6.27 50.71
CA GLY A 233 -15.04 6.32 49.92
C GLY A 233 -14.79 5.11 49.00
N GLN A 234 -15.78 4.25 48.72
CA GLN A 234 -15.61 3.08 47.84
C GLN A 234 -16.43 3.18 46.53
N PRO A 235 -15.90 2.69 45.39
CA PRO A 235 -16.65 2.59 44.13
C PRO A 235 -17.90 1.72 44.31
N ASP A 236 -19.05 2.15 43.76
CA ASP A 236 -20.31 1.42 43.88
C ASP A 236 -20.30 0.12 43.02
N PRO A 237 -20.41 -1.08 43.61
CA PRO A 237 -20.23 -2.34 42.88
C PRO A 237 -21.43 -2.76 41.99
N GLY A 238 -22.47 -1.93 41.88
CA GLY A 238 -23.75 -2.28 41.25
C GLY A 238 -23.99 -1.75 39.84
N GLU A 239 -23.21 -0.79 39.34
CA GLU A 239 -23.41 -0.27 37.99
C GLU A 239 -22.44 -0.91 36.98
N PRO A 240 -22.92 -1.44 35.84
CA PRO A 240 -22.05 -1.89 34.77
C PRO A 240 -21.27 -0.67 34.26
N TYR A 241 -19.95 -0.71 34.43
CA TYR A 241 -18.98 0.27 33.93
C TYR A 241 -19.28 0.58 32.46
N LYS A 242 -20.01 1.67 32.21
CA LYS A 242 -19.97 2.37 30.94
C LYS A 242 -18.60 3.02 30.84
N ASP A 243 -18.10 3.17 29.60
CA ASP A 243 -16.81 3.79 29.26
C ASP A 243 -16.41 4.90 30.24
N PRO A 244 -15.12 5.06 30.60
CA PRO A 244 -14.66 6.06 31.54
C PRO A 244 -14.82 7.42 30.88
N ALA A 245 -16.03 7.91 31.05
CA ALA A 245 -16.45 9.17 30.57
C ALA A 245 -16.50 10.07 31.78
N PHE A 246 -15.64 11.08 31.78
CA PHE A 246 -15.57 12.07 32.82
C PHE A 246 -16.92 12.79 32.89
N LEU A 247 -17.45 12.91 34.11
CA LEU A 247 -18.69 13.61 34.38
C LEU A 247 -18.44 15.11 34.38
N VAL A 248 -18.73 15.79 33.27
CA VAL A 248 -18.74 17.25 33.20
C VAL A 248 -20.17 17.73 33.35
N VAL A 249 -20.38 18.86 34.02
CA VAL A 249 -21.73 19.39 34.21
C VAL A 249 -22.00 20.51 33.21
N LYS A 250 -23.13 20.42 32.50
CA LYS A 250 -23.56 21.48 31.58
C LYS A 250 -23.87 22.74 32.39
N ALA A 251 -23.39 23.91 31.97
CA ALA A 251 -23.75 25.21 32.54
C ALA A 251 -24.51 26.07 31.51
N ASP A 252 -25.35 26.99 32.00
CA ASP A 252 -26.08 27.94 31.18
C ASP A 252 -25.17 29.12 30.73
N ALA A 253 -25.71 30.04 29.94
CA ALA A 253 -24.98 31.21 29.45
C ALA A 253 -24.49 32.16 30.57
N ALA A 254 -25.05 32.04 31.79
CA ALA A 254 -24.61 32.78 32.98
C ALA A 254 -23.59 31.99 33.81
N GLY A 255 -23.23 30.77 33.40
CA GLY A 255 -22.29 29.89 34.08
C GLY A 255 -22.87 29.17 35.29
N ASN A 256 -24.20 29.05 35.42
CA ASN A 256 -24.84 28.24 36.44
C ASN A 256 -25.01 26.81 35.96
N THR A 257 -24.88 25.85 36.87
CA THR A 257 -25.14 24.43 36.60
C THR A 257 -26.55 24.21 36.07
N VAL A 258 -26.67 23.62 34.89
CA VAL A 258 -27.96 23.19 34.31
C VAL A 258 -28.41 21.95 35.06
N LEU A 259 -29.65 21.98 35.55
CA LEU A 259 -30.30 20.85 36.22
C LEU A 259 -31.29 20.19 35.25
N ASP A 260 -31.45 18.87 35.34
CA ASP A 260 -32.48 18.11 34.65
C ASP A 260 -33.85 18.29 35.30
N ALA A 261 -34.88 17.64 34.73
CA ALA A 261 -36.25 17.73 35.23
C ALA A 261 -36.43 17.22 36.68
N THR A 262 -35.44 16.51 37.22
CA THR A 262 -35.44 16.00 38.60
C THR A 262 -34.64 16.89 39.56
N GLY A 263 -34.10 18.01 39.08
CA GLY A 263 -33.26 18.92 39.87
C GLY A 263 -31.82 18.42 40.03
N GLN A 264 -31.39 17.41 39.26
CA GLN A 264 -30.03 16.91 39.30
C GLN A 264 -29.15 17.58 38.22
N PRO A 265 -27.87 17.85 38.49
CA PRO A 265 -26.89 18.29 37.48
C PRO A 265 -26.99 17.50 36.17
N VAL A 266 -27.12 18.18 35.03
CA VAL A 266 -27.07 17.52 33.71
C VAL A 266 -25.63 17.08 33.46
N ARG A 267 -25.41 15.76 33.57
CA ARG A 267 -24.13 15.08 33.42
C ARG A 267 -23.81 14.86 31.95
N VAL A 268 -22.59 15.20 31.54
CA VAL A 268 -22.05 14.96 30.20
C VAL A 268 -20.82 14.09 30.33
N TYR A 269 -20.78 13.05 29.52
CA TYR A 269 -19.74 12.04 29.47
C TYR A 269 -18.66 12.47 28.47
N VAL A 270 -17.43 12.68 28.93
CA VAL A 270 -16.30 13.09 28.08
C VAL A 270 -15.24 11.99 28.11
N SER A 271 -14.90 11.39 26.95
CA SER A 271 -13.71 10.54 26.83
C SER A 271 -12.55 11.38 26.30
N LEU A 272 -11.36 11.20 26.87
CA LEU A 272 -10.15 11.77 26.29
C LEU A 272 -9.50 10.77 25.33
N PRO A 273 -9.00 11.25 24.20
CA PRO A 273 -7.94 10.59 23.46
C PRO A 273 -6.59 10.90 24.12
N VAL A 274 -6.07 10.01 24.98
CA VAL A 274 -4.88 10.28 25.81
C VAL A 274 -3.55 9.99 25.09
N TYR A 275 -3.57 9.73 23.79
CA TYR A 275 -2.34 9.61 22.98
C TYR A 275 -1.89 10.98 22.47
N ARG A 276 -1.68 11.96 23.35
CA ARG A 276 -1.25 13.31 22.93
C ARG A 276 0.21 13.53 23.31
N ALA A 277 1.04 13.84 22.31
CA ALA A 277 2.37 14.39 22.52
C ALA A 277 2.21 15.90 22.78
N TYR A 278 2.55 16.35 23.99
CA TYR A 278 2.60 17.76 24.34
C TYR A 278 4.02 18.28 24.25
N THR A 279 4.16 19.52 23.79
CA THR A 279 5.34 20.30 24.12
C THR A 279 5.21 20.73 25.59
N VAL A 280 6.15 20.30 26.43
CA VAL A 280 6.30 20.88 27.76
C VAL A 280 7.13 22.14 27.58
N GLU A 281 6.54 23.32 27.79
CA GLU A 281 7.32 24.56 27.76
C GLU A 281 8.50 24.48 28.75
N PRO A 282 9.73 24.89 28.34
CA PRO A 282 10.90 24.90 29.22
C PRO A 282 10.71 25.72 30.50
N ALA A 283 9.79 26.70 30.50
CA ALA A 283 9.52 27.56 31.64
C ALA A 283 8.86 26.84 32.84
N TYR A 284 8.27 25.66 32.61
CA TYR A 284 7.80 24.78 33.68
C TYR A 284 8.75 23.58 33.79
N ASN A 285 9.85 23.77 34.51
CA ASN A 285 10.89 22.77 34.85
C ASN A 285 10.36 21.47 35.49
N GLY A 286 9.05 21.33 35.62
CA GLY A 286 8.40 20.18 36.18
C GLY A 286 7.90 19.12 35.18
N GLY A 287 7.58 19.46 33.93
CA GLY A 287 6.78 18.56 33.10
C GLY A 287 5.40 18.24 33.70
N ILE A 288 4.50 17.70 32.86
CA ILE A 288 3.21 17.18 33.33
C ILE A 288 3.42 16.14 34.45
N GLY A 289 4.54 15.40 34.43
CA GLY A 289 4.93 14.43 35.45
C GLY A 289 5.15 14.97 36.88
N THR A 290 5.44 16.26 37.07
CA THR A 290 5.55 16.86 38.42
C THR A 290 4.48 17.93 38.69
N LEU A 291 3.45 17.96 37.83
CA LEU A 291 2.32 18.87 37.99
C LEU A 291 1.71 18.70 39.40
N ASN A 292 1.66 19.81 40.16
CA ASN A 292 1.08 19.78 41.49
C ASN A 292 -0.45 19.80 41.42
N CYS A 293 -1.04 18.63 41.38
CA CYS A 293 -2.49 18.43 41.28
C CYS A 293 -3.32 18.96 42.45
N SER A 294 -2.67 19.44 43.51
CA SER A 294 -3.33 20.08 44.64
C SER A 294 -3.46 21.61 44.49
N ASP A 295 -2.73 22.24 43.57
CA ASP A 295 -2.77 23.68 43.33
C ASP A 295 -3.58 24.01 42.06
N PRO A 296 -4.79 24.60 42.19
CA PRO A 296 -5.63 24.97 41.05
C PRO A 296 -4.94 25.92 40.06
N ASN A 297 -3.96 26.72 40.52
CA ASN A 297 -3.25 27.67 39.67
C ASN A 297 -2.22 26.99 38.77
N THR A 298 -1.87 25.73 39.04
CA THR A 298 -0.99 24.93 38.17
C THR A 298 -1.79 24.14 37.11
N ILE A 299 -3.11 24.00 37.31
CA ILE A 299 -4.03 23.35 36.37
C ILE A 299 -4.51 24.39 35.34
N LEU A 300 -3.59 24.76 34.44
CA LEU A 300 -3.82 25.82 33.45
C LEU A 300 -4.49 25.32 32.17
N THR A 301 -4.49 24.00 31.95
CA THR A 301 -4.95 23.36 30.72
C THR A 301 -5.88 22.19 31.05
N TYR A 302 -6.74 21.78 30.11
CA TYR A 302 -7.60 20.61 30.31
C TYR A 302 -6.76 19.35 30.55
N GLU A 303 -5.63 19.28 29.87
CA GLU A 303 -4.63 18.23 29.92
C GLU A 303 -4.02 18.07 31.31
N ASN A 304 -3.68 19.19 31.95
CA ASN A 304 -3.22 19.23 33.33
C ASN A 304 -4.30 18.71 34.28
N LEU A 305 -5.57 19.07 34.05
CA LEU A 305 -6.70 18.61 34.86
C LEU A 305 -6.88 17.09 34.72
N TYR A 306 -6.83 16.57 33.50
CA TYR A 306 -6.96 15.14 33.24
C TYR A 306 -5.83 14.34 33.84
N TRP A 307 -4.58 14.76 33.62
CA TRP A 307 -3.42 14.15 34.27
C TRP A 307 -3.64 14.09 35.77
N CYS A 308 -4.04 15.20 36.38
CA CYS A 308 -4.26 15.27 37.82
C CYS A 308 -5.35 14.36 38.37
N ASN A 309 -6.33 14.03 37.54
CA ASN A 309 -7.46 13.17 37.89
C ASN A 309 -7.25 11.71 37.48
N MET A 310 -6.20 11.37 36.73
CA MET A 310 -5.82 9.97 36.52
C MET A 310 -5.38 9.34 37.83
N PRO A 311 -5.83 8.10 38.15
CA PRO A 311 -5.31 7.40 39.31
C PRO A 311 -3.81 7.16 39.14
N ASN A 312 -3.04 7.32 40.23
CA ASN A 312 -1.59 7.35 40.14
C ASN A 312 -0.97 6.03 39.66
N GLN A 313 -1.51 4.91 40.14
CA GLN A 313 -0.98 3.58 39.87
C GLN A 313 -2.07 2.64 39.43
N ARG A 314 -1.79 1.90 38.36
CA ARG A 314 -2.61 0.78 37.94
C ARG A 314 -2.59 -0.32 39.01
N PRO A 315 -3.75 -0.90 39.39
CA PRO A 315 -3.79 -2.07 40.23
C PRO A 315 -2.99 -3.20 39.57
N ALA A 316 -2.07 -3.83 40.30
CA ALA A 316 -1.39 -5.02 39.81
C ALA A 316 -2.48 -6.09 39.50
N PRO A 317 -2.34 -6.88 38.41
CA PRO A 317 -3.14 -8.07 38.26
C PRO A 317 -2.88 -8.91 39.50
N GLY A 318 -3.93 -9.07 40.32
CA GLY A 318 -3.79 -9.74 41.61
C GLY A 318 -3.28 -11.17 41.40
N PRO A 319 -2.63 -11.78 42.40
CA PRO A 319 -2.34 -13.22 42.38
C PRO A 319 -3.61 -14.08 42.36
N ASP A 320 -4.78 -13.47 42.61
CA ASP A 320 -6.08 -14.09 42.46
C ASP A 320 -6.52 -14.08 40.98
N PRO A 321 -6.67 -15.24 40.33
CA PRO A 321 -7.18 -15.33 38.96
C PRO A 321 -8.62 -14.81 38.80
N ASN A 322 -9.33 -14.55 39.91
CA ASN A 322 -10.66 -13.94 39.93
C ASN A 322 -10.63 -12.43 40.25
N ALA A 323 -9.46 -11.85 40.55
CA ALA A 323 -9.35 -10.41 40.63
C ALA A 323 -9.75 -9.83 39.26
N PRO A 324 -10.68 -8.87 39.20
CA PRO A 324 -11.04 -8.26 37.94
C PRO A 324 -9.77 -7.69 37.30
N TYR A 325 -9.51 -8.08 36.05
CA TYR A 325 -8.44 -7.48 35.28
C TYR A 325 -8.60 -5.96 35.34
N PRO A 326 -7.50 -5.20 35.54
CA PRO A 326 -7.56 -3.74 35.52
C PRO A 326 -8.32 -3.30 34.28
N ASP A 327 -9.34 -2.47 34.46
CA ASP A 327 -10.20 -2.02 33.38
C ASP A 327 -9.33 -1.43 32.26
N LYS A 328 -9.47 -2.00 31.05
CA LYS A 328 -8.66 -1.65 29.87
C LYS A 328 -8.96 -0.24 29.35
N THR A 329 -10.06 0.34 29.81
CA THR A 329 -10.49 1.68 29.43
C THR A 329 -9.98 2.74 30.39
N ILE A 330 -9.61 2.36 31.62
CA ILE A 330 -9.11 3.27 32.64
C ILE A 330 -7.59 3.41 32.48
N HIS A 331 -7.13 4.63 32.28
CA HIS A 331 -5.72 4.99 32.19
C HIS A 331 -5.20 5.49 33.54
N TYR A 332 -3.97 5.10 33.88
CA TYR A 332 -3.29 5.46 35.12
C TYR A 332 -2.07 6.32 34.81
N LYS A 333 -1.62 7.19 35.72
CA LYS A 333 -0.37 7.95 35.50
C LYS A 333 0.83 7.04 35.31
N SER A 334 0.87 5.92 36.05
CA SER A 334 1.87 4.86 35.88
C SER A 334 1.89 4.23 34.50
N ASP A 335 0.81 4.39 33.73
CA ASP A 335 0.75 3.91 32.36
C ASP A 335 1.55 4.82 31.45
N TYR A 336 1.95 6.04 31.82
CA TYR A 336 2.65 6.97 30.91
C TYR A 336 4.11 7.15 31.27
N LYS A 337 4.97 7.26 30.25
CA LYS A 337 6.36 7.69 30.39
C LYS A 337 6.63 8.96 29.60
N ILE A 338 7.47 9.81 30.18
CA ILE A 338 8.03 10.96 29.47
C ILE A 338 9.18 10.44 28.61
N HIS A 339 9.10 10.69 27.31
CA HIS A 339 10.16 10.48 26.34
C HIS A 339 10.66 11.84 25.87
N SER A 340 11.97 12.08 25.95
CA SER A 340 12.59 13.20 25.27
C SER A 340 12.74 12.82 23.80
N THR A 341 12.12 13.58 22.90
CA THR A 341 12.28 13.40 21.46
C THR A 341 13.27 14.42 20.93
N PRO A 342 14.08 14.05 19.92
CA PRO A 342 14.97 14.98 19.23
C PRO A 342 14.20 15.86 18.23
N TYR A 343 12.89 16.09 18.43
CA TYR A 343 12.08 16.95 17.58
C TYR A 343 12.48 18.41 17.87
N GLU A 344 13.63 18.78 17.32
CA GLU A 344 14.11 20.15 17.32
C GLU A 344 13.93 20.69 15.91
N ASP A 345 13.31 21.86 15.83
CA ASP A 345 13.33 22.65 14.62
C ASP A 345 14.78 23.03 14.30
N LYS A 346 15.45 22.23 13.45
CA LYS A 346 16.85 22.46 13.03
C LYS A 346 17.10 23.84 12.39
N SER A 347 16.06 24.65 12.17
CA SER A 347 16.22 26.00 11.63
C SER A 347 16.75 27.03 12.65
N THR A 348 16.77 26.71 13.95
CA THR A 348 17.44 27.50 14.99
C THR A 348 18.58 26.71 15.65
N PRO A 349 19.77 27.31 15.89
CA PRO A 349 20.87 26.62 16.58
C PRO A 349 20.41 26.15 17.95
N ALA A 350 20.48 24.84 18.18
CA ALA A 350 19.99 24.12 19.35
C ALA A 350 20.31 24.82 20.68
N ASP A 351 19.26 25.18 21.44
CA ASP A 351 19.40 25.31 22.88
C ASP A 351 19.28 23.88 23.44
N PRO A 352 20.33 23.30 24.03
CA PRO A 352 20.28 21.94 24.60
C PRO A 352 19.21 21.74 25.69
N ASN A 353 18.47 22.78 26.09
CA ASN A 353 17.32 22.70 26.98
C ASN A 353 15.96 22.51 26.26
N ASP A 354 15.88 22.56 24.92
CA ASP A 354 14.63 22.48 24.13
C ASP A 354 14.21 21.05 23.74
N ASN A 355 14.72 20.03 24.43
CA ASN A 355 14.27 18.65 24.29
C ASN A 355 12.75 18.55 24.57
N LEU A 356 11.97 18.25 23.52
CA LEU A 356 10.53 18.07 23.66
C LEU A 356 10.24 16.77 24.41
N ASN A 357 9.61 16.92 25.57
CA ASN A 357 9.20 15.81 26.42
C ASN A 357 7.77 15.38 26.06
N VAL A 358 7.61 14.27 25.35
CA VAL A 358 6.31 13.71 25.00
C VAL A 358 5.88 12.66 26.03
N LEU A 359 4.60 12.66 26.42
CA LEU A 359 4.01 11.60 27.23
C LEU A 359 3.51 10.49 26.33
N ILE A 360 3.94 9.27 26.61
CA ILE A 360 3.57 8.11 25.81
C ILE A 360 2.97 7.05 26.72
N ASP A 361 1.80 6.57 26.35
CA ASP A 361 1.18 5.41 26.99
C ASP A 361 2.09 4.18 26.81
N SER A 362 2.56 3.68 27.94
CA SER A 362 3.42 2.54 28.20
C SER A 362 2.66 1.36 28.79
N TYR A 363 1.35 1.48 29.05
CA TYR A 363 0.57 0.33 29.51
C TYR A 363 0.05 -0.53 28.37
N PHE A 364 0.40 -1.80 28.53
CA PHE A 364 -0.02 -2.97 27.80
C PHE A 364 -0.20 -4.06 28.85
N TYR A 365 -1.34 -4.77 28.85
CA TYR A 365 -1.46 -6.18 29.25
C TYR A 365 -2.93 -6.57 29.03
N SER A 366 -3.30 -7.22 27.92
CA SER A 366 -3.28 -8.69 27.85
C SER A 366 -3.00 -9.25 26.44
N TYR A 367 -2.59 -8.40 25.50
CA TYR A 367 -2.08 -8.76 24.18
C TYR A 367 -1.04 -7.71 23.80
N ASP A 368 0.15 -8.14 23.37
CA ASP A 368 1.41 -7.37 23.28
C ASP A 368 1.44 -6.21 22.25
N TRP A 369 0.32 -5.54 21.93
CA TRP A 369 0.19 -4.67 20.75
C TRP A 369 -0.15 -3.21 21.06
N TYR A 370 0.65 -2.26 20.55
CA TYR A 370 0.35 -0.82 20.60
C TYR A 370 -0.79 -0.58 19.62
N TYR A 371 -1.98 -0.20 20.10
CA TYR A 371 -3.11 0.07 19.20
C TYR A 371 -3.02 1.42 18.52
N GLY A 372 -2.40 2.44 19.16
CA GLY A 372 -2.23 3.80 18.66
C GLY A 372 -3.52 4.47 18.15
N PRO A 373 -3.48 5.76 17.77
CA PRO A 373 -4.57 6.35 17.01
C PRO A 373 -4.69 5.72 15.63
N GLN A 374 -5.91 5.50 15.18
CA GLN A 374 -6.19 5.17 13.79
C GLN A 374 -6.37 6.47 12.99
N PRO A 375 -5.97 6.52 11.72
CA PRO A 375 -5.30 5.48 10.92
C PRO A 375 -3.78 5.38 11.11
N TYR A 376 -3.16 6.27 11.88
CA TYR A 376 -1.71 6.28 12.12
C TYR A 376 -1.12 4.90 12.45
N SER A 377 -1.75 4.14 13.34
CA SER A 377 -1.30 2.80 13.68
C SER A 377 -1.42 1.80 12.53
N THR A 378 -2.50 1.90 11.76
CA THR A 378 -2.68 1.11 10.53
C THR A 378 -1.56 1.39 9.53
N PHE A 379 -1.14 2.64 9.39
CA PHE A 379 -0.05 3.03 8.49
C PHE A 379 1.27 2.39 8.88
N PHE A 380 1.66 2.50 10.15
CA PHE A 380 2.90 1.92 10.66
C PHE A 380 2.89 0.39 10.62
N LEU A 381 1.79 -0.26 11.00
CA LEU A 381 1.67 -1.71 10.91
C LEU A 381 1.69 -2.20 9.45
N GLY A 382 1.07 -1.45 8.53
CA GLY A 382 1.14 -1.71 7.10
C GLY A 382 2.58 -1.60 6.57
N ALA A 383 3.29 -0.52 6.91
CA ALA A 383 4.68 -0.30 6.56
C ALA A 383 5.58 -1.41 7.12
N ASN A 384 5.42 -1.76 8.41
CA ASN A 384 6.18 -2.81 9.04
C ASN A 384 5.96 -4.17 8.37
N ALA A 385 4.72 -4.55 8.09
CA ALA A 385 4.40 -5.79 7.38
C ALA A 385 5.00 -5.82 5.96
N GLY A 386 5.01 -4.68 5.27
CA GLY A 386 5.69 -4.49 4.01
C GLY A 386 7.19 -4.72 4.11
N LEU A 387 7.84 -4.10 5.09
CA LEU A 387 9.27 -4.26 5.33
C LEU A 387 9.62 -5.69 5.73
N GLN A 388 8.74 -6.40 6.44
CA GLN A 388 8.98 -7.81 6.78
C GLN A 388 8.96 -8.68 5.54
N TYR A 389 8.02 -8.40 4.63
CA TYR A 389 7.95 -9.05 3.33
C TYR A 389 9.16 -8.69 2.46
N LEU A 390 9.57 -7.43 2.43
CA LEU A 390 10.76 -6.98 1.72
C LEU A 390 12.00 -7.68 2.25
N ASN A 391 12.22 -7.72 3.57
CA ASN A 391 13.36 -8.40 4.20
C ASN A 391 13.45 -9.89 3.83
N LYS A 392 12.30 -10.55 3.64
CA LYS A 392 12.25 -11.96 3.20
C LYS A 392 12.50 -12.16 1.70
N THR A 393 12.25 -11.14 0.89
CA THR A 393 12.28 -11.24 -0.58
C THR A 393 13.37 -10.37 -1.23
N MET A 394 14.14 -9.63 -0.44
CA MET A 394 15.06 -8.62 -0.94
C MET A 394 16.23 -9.26 -1.70
N THR A 395 16.61 -8.62 -2.80
CA THR A 395 17.87 -8.90 -3.48
C THR A 395 18.98 -8.01 -2.92
N ALA A 396 20.24 -8.34 -3.16
CA ALA A 396 21.38 -7.52 -2.74
C ALA A 396 21.41 -6.11 -3.36
N GLY A 397 20.62 -5.86 -4.41
CA GLY A 397 20.45 -4.51 -4.96
C GLY A 397 19.33 -3.74 -4.30
N ASP A 398 18.36 -4.39 -3.64
CA ASP A 398 17.16 -3.71 -3.19
C ASP A 398 17.48 -2.65 -2.14
N LYS A 399 16.88 -1.47 -2.29
CA LYS A 399 17.02 -0.35 -1.36
C LYS A 399 15.66 0.09 -0.88
N ALA A 400 15.61 0.53 0.36
CA ALA A 400 14.42 1.08 0.96
C ALA A 400 14.72 2.33 1.80
N ALA A 401 13.69 3.14 2.00
CA ALA A 401 13.69 4.24 2.96
C ALA A 401 12.30 4.32 3.63
N VAL A 402 12.27 4.78 4.88
CA VAL A 402 11.02 5.08 5.60
C VAL A 402 11.02 6.56 5.93
N TRP A 403 10.01 7.26 5.45
CA TRP A 403 9.86 8.69 5.62
C TRP A 403 8.57 8.98 6.38
N VAL A 404 8.68 9.76 7.43
CA VAL A 404 7.52 10.23 8.19
C VAL A 404 7.41 11.74 7.99
N PHE A 405 6.24 12.20 7.57
CA PHE A 405 6.04 13.60 7.18
C PHE A 405 4.83 14.21 7.89
N THR A 406 4.94 15.49 8.24
CA THR A 406 3.93 16.28 8.96
C THR A 406 4.05 17.75 8.53
N ASN A 407 2.96 18.44 8.19
CA ASN A 407 2.99 19.88 7.84
C ASN A 407 4.01 20.19 6.72
N ASP A 408 4.70 21.32 6.81
CA ASP A 408 5.75 21.77 5.89
C ASP A 408 7.06 20.97 6.02
N LYS A 409 7.19 20.13 7.06
CA LYS A 409 8.42 19.38 7.35
C LYS A 409 8.25 17.91 7.02
N ILE A 410 9.11 17.40 6.14
CA ILE A 410 9.48 15.98 6.22
C ILE A 410 10.42 15.87 7.41
N GLY A 411 9.85 15.87 8.61
CA GLY A 411 10.61 16.11 9.83
C GLY A 411 11.71 15.07 10.03
N LEU A 412 11.49 13.83 9.61
CA LEU A 412 12.33 12.71 10.01
C LEU A 412 12.32 11.60 8.94
N GLN A 413 13.43 11.48 8.20
CA GLN A 413 13.66 10.48 7.16
C GLN A 413 14.71 9.48 7.65
N TYR A 414 14.54 8.19 7.33
CA TYR A 414 15.61 7.22 7.52
C TYR A 414 15.84 6.37 6.26
N PRO A 415 17.11 6.30 5.77
CA PRO A 415 18.25 7.13 6.19
C PRO A 415 18.04 8.61 5.80
N ASP A 416 18.96 9.51 6.19
CA ASP A 416 18.85 10.95 5.92
C ASP A 416 18.54 11.28 4.45
N ALA A 417 17.92 12.44 4.23
CA ALA A 417 16.91 12.73 3.21
C ALA A 417 17.22 12.52 1.71
N VAL A 418 18.43 12.08 1.37
CA VAL A 418 18.89 11.87 -0.01
C VAL A 418 19.38 10.44 -0.23
N SER A 419 19.33 9.59 0.79
CA SER A 419 19.88 8.24 0.76
C SER A 419 18.80 7.18 0.94
N MET A 420 19.11 5.98 0.47
CA MET A 420 18.33 4.77 0.72
C MET A 420 19.27 3.70 1.27
N THR A 421 18.74 2.77 2.06
CA THR A 421 19.51 1.72 2.73
C THR A 421 19.09 0.33 2.27
N ASP A 422 20.02 -0.62 2.29
CA ASP A 422 19.77 -2.06 2.19
C ASP A 422 19.56 -2.69 3.59
N GLU A 423 19.72 -1.93 4.68
CA GLU A 423 19.50 -2.37 6.06
C GLU A 423 18.01 -2.40 6.44
N VAL A 424 17.23 -3.22 5.75
CA VAL A 424 15.79 -3.43 6.04
C VAL A 424 15.52 -3.80 7.51
N PRO A 425 16.35 -4.58 8.24
CA PRO A 425 16.16 -4.82 9.67
C PRO A 425 16.08 -3.56 10.53
N VAL A 426 16.79 -2.48 10.17
CA VAL A 426 16.71 -1.22 10.90
C VAL A 426 15.39 -0.53 10.62
N LEU A 427 14.95 -0.49 9.34
CA LEU A 427 13.64 0.05 8.96
C LEU A 427 12.48 -0.69 9.65
N LEU A 428 12.62 -2.02 9.76
CA LEU A 428 11.70 -2.88 10.50
C LEU A 428 11.61 -2.44 11.95
N GLN A 429 12.74 -2.22 12.60
CA GLN A 429 12.77 -1.76 13.97
C GLN A 429 12.12 -0.38 14.13
N LEU A 430 12.42 0.54 13.22
CA LEU A 430 11.88 1.89 13.21
C LEU A 430 10.35 1.91 13.05
N THR A 431 9.78 1.06 12.20
CA THR A 431 8.33 0.99 11.97
C THR A 431 7.59 0.06 12.94
N ASN A 432 8.31 -0.64 13.83
CA ASN A 432 7.70 -1.63 14.70
C ASN A 432 7.00 -0.96 15.89
N MET A 433 5.69 -0.80 15.76
CA MET A 433 4.84 -0.30 16.84
C MET A 433 4.77 -1.20 18.07
N MET A 434 5.07 -2.49 17.93
CA MET A 434 4.95 -3.48 19.01
C MET A 434 6.26 -3.70 19.78
N ALA A 435 7.38 -3.14 19.32
CA ALA A 435 8.71 -3.44 19.84
C ALA A 435 9.29 -2.30 20.70
N ARG A 436 8.70 -2.06 21.88
CA ARG A 436 9.27 -1.13 22.88
C ARG A 436 10.13 -1.82 23.94
N GLY A 437 10.29 -3.15 23.86
CA GLY A 437 10.77 -3.97 24.96
C GLY A 437 9.73 -4.05 26.09
N MET A 438 9.78 -5.10 26.90
CA MET A 438 8.92 -5.18 28.09
C MET A 438 9.57 -4.44 29.25
N VAL A 439 8.78 -3.66 29.99
CA VAL A 439 9.19 -3.00 31.23
C VAL A 439 8.35 -3.53 32.39
N ASP A 440 8.96 -3.67 33.56
CA ASP A 440 8.25 -3.92 34.80
C ASP A 440 7.42 -2.70 35.22
N HIS A 441 6.60 -2.88 36.27
CA HIS A 441 5.79 -1.81 36.87
C HIS A 441 6.61 -0.63 37.41
N SER A 442 7.93 -0.77 37.54
CA SER A 442 8.86 0.28 37.98
C SER A 442 9.52 0.99 36.79
N GLY A 443 9.17 0.58 35.57
CA GLY A 443 9.73 1.11 34.34
C GLY A 443 11.10 0.54 33.96
N ASN A 444 11.63 -0.44 34.69
CA ASN A 444 12.86 -1.13 34.31
C ASN A 444 12.56 -2.16 33.24
N PHE A 445 13.45 -2.30 32.27
CA PHE A 445 13.26 -3.34 31.25
C PHE A 445 13.40 -4.74 31.85
N LEU A 446 12.45 -5.62 31.52
CA LEU A 446 12.49 -7.02 31.92
C LEU A 446 13.69 -7.70 31.26
N ALA A 447 14.55 -8.30 32.07
CA ALA A 447 15.68 -9.08 31.61
C ALA A 447 15.20 -10.27 30.75
N GLY A 448 15.82 -10.47 29.59
CA GLY A 448 15.48 -11.55 28.65
C GLY A 448 14.52 -11.16 27.52
N TYR A 449 13.94 -9.95 27.54
CA TYR A 449 13.20 -9.41 26.41
C TYR A 449 14.10 -8.51 25.55
N PRO A 450 14.15 -8.70 24.23
CA PRO A 450 14.98 -7.87 23.37
C PRO A 450 14.49 -6.41 23.45
N ARG A 451 15.43 -5.48 23.73
CA ARG A 451 15.20 -4.05 23.52
C ARG A 451 15.41 -3.76 22.05
N TYR A 452 14.50 -3.00 21.47
CA TYR A 452 14.54 -2.61 20.06
C TYR A 452 14.55 -1.08 19.97
N ASN A 453 15.72 -0.48 20.24
CA ASN A 453 15.96 0.97 20.09
C ASN A 453 17.08 1.20 19.07
N PRO A 454 16.96 2.20 18.18
CA PRO A 454 15.84 3.16 18.06
C PRO A 454 14.56 2.57 17.44
N ASN A 455 13.40 3.14 17.74
CA ASN A 455 12.11 2.91 17.07
C ASN A 455 11.42 4.25 16.71
N PHE A 456 10.20 4.22 16.14
CA PHE A 456 9.47 5.44 15.74
C PHE A 456 9.34 6.48 16.88
N VAL A 457 9.18 6.04 18.12
CA VAL A 457 9.10 6.92 19.29
C VAL A 457 10.44 7.59 19.54
N ASP A 458 11.53 6.81 19.55
CA ASP A 458 12.89 7.32 19.78
C ASP A 458 13.30 8.31 18.66
N MET A 459 12.78 8.09 17.46
CA MET A 459 12.97 8.99 16.33
C MET A 459 12.13 10.28 16.44
N GLY A 460 11.13 10.34 17.32
CA GLY A 460 10.20 11.46 17.39
C GLY A 460 9.17 11.47 16.26
N TRP A 461 8.92 10.32 15.61
CA TRP A 461 7.84 10.12 14.64
C TRP A 461 6.50 10.10 15.38
N ILE A 462 6.13 11.17 16.05
CA ILE A 462 4.85 11.32 16.73
C ILE A 462 4.39 12.74 16.42
N PRO A 463 3.19 12.95 15.85
CA PRO A 463 2.69 14.30 15.65
C PRO A 463 2.59 15.03 16.99
N LEU A 464 3.16 16.22 17.04
CA LEU A 464 2.94 17.13 18.15
C LEU A 464 1.55 17.73 18.03
N PHE A 465 0.82 17.73 19.14
CA PHE A 465 -0.46 18.41 19.23
C PHE A 465 -0.22 19.92 19.42
N ASP A 466 -0.68 20.74 18.47
CA ASP A 466 -0.58 22.20 18.55
C ASP A 466 -1.92 22.90 18.92
N GLY A 467 -2.93 22.13 19.33
CA GLY A 467 -4.24 22.64 19.73
C GLY A 467 -5.20 22.94 18.58
N ASP A 468 -4.75 22.88 17.33
CA ASP A 468 -5.58 23.16 16.15
C ASP A 468 -5.46 22.02 15.12
N PRO A 469 -6.45 21.10 15.02
CA PRO A 469 -6.44 20.00 14.04
C PRO A 469 -6.42 20.48 12.58
N THR A 470 -6.54 21.79 12.37
CA THR A 470 -6.50 22.41 11.06
C THR A 470 -5.12 22.99 10.72
N ARG A 471 -4.26 23.29 11.71
CA ARG A 471 -2.84 23.65 11.47
C ARG A 471 -1.96 22.46 11.12
N THR A 472 -2.52 21.26 11.22
CA THR A 472 -1.82 20.02 10.94
C THR A 472 -1.95 19.60 9.47
N SER A 473 -1.49 20.47 8.56
CA SER A 473 -1.58 20.26 7.12
C SER A 473 -0.80 19.03 6.63
N THR A 474 -1.25 18.42 5.55
CA THR A 474 -0.56 17.28 4.91
C THR A 474 0.17 17.76 3.65
N ASN A 475 1.49 17.63 3.61
CA ASN A 475 2.30 18.03 2.46
C ASN A 475 2.63 16.86 1.53
N LEU A 476 1.57 16.32 0.89
CA LEU A 476 1.71 15.26 -0.10
C LEU A 476 2.56 15.69 -1.30
N VAL A 477 2.49 16.96 -1.70
CA VAL A 477 3.29 17.49 -2.81
C VAL A 477 4.78 17.33 -2.51
N LYS A 478 5.24 17.84 -1.37
CA LYS A 478 6.66 17.78 -1.00
C LYS A 478 7.16 16.35 -0.84
N VAL A 479 6.44 15.48 -0.13
CA VAL A 479 6.91 14.11 0.11
C VAL A 479 7.03 13.30 -1.18
N ILE A 480 6.11 13.49 -2.13
CA ILE A 480 6.18 12.82 -3.44
C ILE A 480 7.33 13.41 -4.27
N GLU A 481 7.50 14.73 -4.27
CA GLU A 481 8.59 15.38 -4.99
C GLU A 481 9.98 14.98 -4.48
N ASP A 482 10.16 14.99 -3.17
CA ASP A 482 11.41 14.54 -2.53
C ASP A 482 11.63 13.05 -2.85
N ALA A 483 10.58 12.22 -2.86
CA ALA A 483 10.69 10.79 -3.15
C ALA A 483 11.11 10.54 -4.60
N ILE A 484 10.56 11.29 -5.55
CA ILE A 484 10.97 11.25 -6.96
C ILE A 484 12.46 11.59 -7.07
N THR A 485 12.90 12.64 -6.37
CA THR A 485 14.30 13.10 -6.38
C THR A 485 15.22 12.03 -5.80
N THR A 486 14.90 11.48 -4.63
CA THR A 486 15.71 10.45 -3.97
C THR A 486 15.75 9.15 -4.77
N LEU A 487 14.62 8.70 -5.30
CA LEU A 487 14.58 7.52 -6.19
C LEU A 487 15.34 7.75 -7.49
N GLY A 488 15.32 8.96 -8.04
CA GLY A 488 16.12 9.32 -9.22
C GLY A 488 17.62 9.33 -8.95
N ALA A 489 18.04 9.80 -7.77
CA ALA A 489 19.45 9.91 -7.40
C ALA A 489 20.07 8.61 -6.87
N SER A 490 19.30 7.83 -6.09
CA SER A 490 19.82 6.66 -5.35
C SER A 490 19.69 5.34 -6.10
N CYS A 491 18.90 5.29 -7.18
CA CYS A 491 18.51 4.05 -7.85
C CYS A 491 18.88 4.03 -9.33
N PRO A 492 19.37 2.88 -9.85
CA PRO A 492 19.61 2.72 -11.27
C PRO A 492 18.34 2.96 -12.11
N GLU A 493 18.51 3.39 -13.36
CA GLU A 493 17.40 3.58 -14.29
C GLU A 493 16.60 2.30 -14.57
N THR A 494 17.23 1.14 -14.40
CA THR A 494 16.63 -0.18 -14.60
C THR A 494 15.85 -0.69 -13.40
N ALA A 495 16.01 -0.07 -12.22
CA ALA A 495 15.35 -0.50 -11.00
C ALA A 495 13.83 -0.24 -11.06
N LYS A 496 13.05 -1.13 -10.45
CA LYS A 496 11.64 -0.84 -10.14
C LYS A 496 11.61 0.16 -9.00
N LYS A 497 11.02 1.32 -9.25
CA LYS A 497 10.91 2.41 -8.26
C LYS A 497 9.48 2.48 -7.79
N ASP A 498 9.28 2.33 -6.49
CA ASP A 498 7.96 2.33 -5.86
C ASP A 498 7.94 3.38 -4.73
N ILE A 499 6.87 4.15 -4.67
CA ILE A 499 6.51 4.91 -3.47
C ILE A 499 5.31 4.20 -2.86
N VAL A 500 5.37 3.85 -1.57
CA VAL A 500 4.22 3.37 -0.80
C VAL A 500 3.81 4.48 0.14
N LEU A 501 2.73 5.17 -0.21
CA LEU A 501 2.19 6.30 0.51
C LEU A 501 1.06 5.83 1.43
N TYR A 502 1.26 5.98 2.73
CA TYR A 502 0.24 5.78 3.76
C TYR A 502 -0.31 7.14 4.15
N THR A 503 -1.58 7.43 3.84
CA THR A 503 -2.17 8.76 4.05
C THR A 503 -3.69 8.71 4.16
N ASP A 504 -4.28 9.75 4.75
CA ASP A 504 -5.72 10.05 4.67
C ASP A 504 -6.09 10.88 3.43
N GLY A 505 -5.11 11.36 2.66
CA GLY A 505 -5.32 12.11 1.43
C GLY A 505 -5.73 13.58 1.59
N THR A 506 -5.75 14.13 2.81
CA THR A 506 -6.14 15.52 3.10
C THR A 506 -5.02 16.53 2.82
N ALA A 507 -4.48 16.49 1.59
CA ALA A 507 -3.42 17.38 1.12
C ALA A 507 -3.82 18.86 1.27
N SER A 508 -3.04 19.62 2.03
CA SER A 508 -3.34 21.02 2.37
C SER A 508 -2.13 21.94 2.21
N CYS A 509 -1.04 21.40 1.64
CA CYS A 509 0.13 22.16 1.25
C CYS A 509 0.38 22.07 -0.24
N TYR A 510 0.80 23.18 -0.84
CA TYR A 510 1.19 23.26 -2.24
C TYR A 510 2.43 24.14 -2.40
N GLU A 511 3.19 23.91 -3.46
CA GLU A 511 4.40 24.66 -3.76
C GLU A 511 4.08 26.03 -4.37
N THR A 512 4.77 27.08 -3.95
CA THR A 512 4.75 28.40 -4.56
C THR A 512 6.18 28.86 -4.87
N ALA A 513 6.34 29.97 -5.57
CA ALA A 513 7.66 30.56 -5.81
C ALA A 513 8.43 30.91 -4.51
N SER A 514 7.71 31.09 -3.39
CA SER A 514 8.27 31.36 -2.06
C SER A 514 8.49 30.11 -1.20
N GLY A 515 8.28 28.91 -1.75
CA GLY A 515 8.27 27.64 -1.01
C GLY A 515 6.86 27.11 -0.78
N TYR A 516 6.72 26.11 0.10
CA TYR A 516 5.43 25.49 0.36
C TYR A 516 4.53 26.38 1.22
N GLN A 517 3.28 26.53 0.81
CA GLN A 517 2.23 27.18 1.58
C GLN A 517 1.26 26.12 2.08
N CYS A 518 1.07 26.07 3.40
CA CYS A 518 0.20 25.14 4.09
C CYS A 518 -0.90 25.90 4.84
N ASP A 519 -2.16 25.52 4.65
CA ASP A 519 -3.30 26.08 5.38
C ASP A 519 -4.49 25.10 5.31
N ASN A 520 -5.44 25.21 6.24
CA ASN A 520 -6.63 24.37 6.33
C ASN A 520 -7.75 24.74 5.34
N LYS A 521 -7.43 25.50 4.30
CA LYS A 521 -8.41 26.05 3.38
C LYS A 521 -8.63 25.10 2.24
N TYR A 522 -9.89 24.94 1.83
CA TYR A 522 -10.22 24.13 0.66
C TYR A 522 -9.51 24.61 -0.62
N SER A 523 -9.22 25.92 -0.74
CA SER A 523 -8.44 26.46 -1.85
C SER A 523 -6.99 25.94 -1.89
N TYR A 524 -6.39 25.62 -0.73
CA TYR A 524 -5.05 25.03 -0.64
C TYR A 524 -5.09 23.56 -1.02
N TYR A 525 -6.15 22.84 -0.60
CA TYR A 525 -6.41 21.49 -1.11
C TYR A 525 -6.49 21.48 -2.63
N LEU A 526 -7.30 22.37 -3.24
CA LEU A 526 -7.41 22.46 -4.70
C LEU A 526 -6.08 22.79 -5.38
N ALA A 527 -5.28 23.71 -4.81
CA ALA A 527 -3.97 24.04 -5.36
C ALA A 527 -3.00 22.85 -5.29
N SER A 528 -3.04 22.07 -4.21
CA SER A 528 -2.25 20.84 -4.06
C SER A 528 -2.70 19.75 -5.04
N GLU A 529 -4.00 19.56 -5.20
CA GLU A 529 -4.60 18.61 -6.15
C GLU A 529 -4.18 18.94 -7.59
N LEU A 530 -4.19 20.22 -7.96
CA LEU A 530 -3.71 20.67 -9.27
C LEU A 530 -2.23 20.37 -9.51
N GLN A 531 -1.37 20.49 -8.49
CA GLN A 531 0.05 20.12 -8.62
C GLN A 531 0.26 18.61 -8.69
N LEU A 532 -0.59 17.84 -8.01
CA LEU A 532 -0.52 16.38 -7.99
C LEU A 532 -0.96 15.79 -9.33
N ILE A 533 -2.16 16.11 -9.81
CA ILE A 533 -2.80 15.45 -10.98
C ILE A 533 -3.11 16.38 -12.15
N GLY A 534 -3.03 17.70 -11.98
CA GLY A 534 -3.41 18.68 -13.00
C GLY A 534 -4.90 19.01 -12.99
N ASP A 535 -5.35 19.80 -13.97
CA ASP A 535 -6.75 20.21 -14.12
C ASP A 535 -7.60 19.24 -14.96
N GLY A 536 -7.01 18.10 -15.34
CA GLY A 536 -7.60 17.10 -16.23
C GLY A 536 -7.43 17.38 -17.73
N THR A 537 -6.91 18.55 -18.11
CA THR A 537 -6.65 18.91 -19.52
C THR A 537 -5.17 18.81 -19.90
N SER A 538 -4.27 19.01 -18.93
CA SER A 538 -2.83 18.90 -19.12
C SER A 538 -2.16 18.25 -17.91
N LEU A 539 -1.15 17.42 -18.17
CA LEU A 539 -0.23 16.90 -17.16
C LEU A 539 1.06 17.72 -17.06
N ASN A 540 1.20 18.79 -17.83
CA ASN A 540 2.46 19.53 -17.87
C ASN A 540 2.79 20.09 -16.48
N ASN A 541 3.98 19.77 -15.99
CA ASN A 541 4.51 20.17 -14.68
C ASN A 541 3.74 19.62 -13.46
N THR A 542 2.96 18.55 -13.61
CA THR A 542 2.34 17.87 -12.46
C THR A 542 3.30 16.81 -11.87
N LEU A 543 3.10 16.46 -10.60
CA LEU A 543 3.84 15.34 -9.99
C LEU A 543 3.50 14.01 -10.64
N LEU A 544 2.26 13.82 -11.10
CA LEU A 544 1.88 12.65 -11.88
C LEU A 544 2.73 12.49 -13.15
N GLN A 545 2.98 13.59 -13.88
CA GLN A 545 3.87 13.54 -15.04
C GLN A 545 5.29 13.17 -14.65
N LYS A 546 5.82 13.78 -13.57
CA LYS A 546 7.15 13.45 -13.05
C LYS A 546 7.26 11.98 -12.65
N LEU A 547 6.23 11.39 -12.03
CA LEU A 547 6.18 9.96 -11.69
C LEU A 547 6.23 9.07 -12.95
N ILE A 548 5.42 9.40 -13.96
CA ILE A 548 5.36 8.67 -15.24
C ILE A 548 6.71 8.72 -15.95
N ASP A 549 7.31 9.92 -16.07
CA ASP A 549 8.59 10.11 -16.75
C ASP A 549 9.74 9.40 -16.03
N ALA A 550 9.71 9.41 -14.69
CA ALA A 550 10.70 8.73 -13.86
C ALA A 550 10.46 7.21 -13.75
N LYS A 551 9.36 6.69 -14.30
CA LYS A 551 8.89 5.29 -14.17
C LYS A 551 8.77 4.85 -12.71
N ILE A 552 8.17 5.72 -11.88
CA ILE A 552 7.93 5.47 -10.47
C ILE A 552 6.45 5.13 -10.28
N SER A 553 6.19 3.94 -9.74
CA SER A 553 4.84 3.52 -9.35
C SER A 553 4.49 4.11 -7.98
N LEU A 554 3.44 4.94 -7.91
CA LEU A 554 2.92 5.43 -6.63
C LEU A 554 1.81 4.49 -6.16
N ASN A 555 2.04 3.83 -5.04
CA ASN A 555 1.10 2.93 -4.41
C ASN A 555 0.54 3.61 -3.16
N VAL A 556 -0.77 3.55 -2.96
CA VAL A 556 -1.44 4.29 -1.90
C VAL A 556 -2.17 3.32 -0.97
N VAL A 557 -1.83 3.37 0.32
CA VAL A 557 -2.60 2.78 1.41
C VAL A 557 -3.41 3.90 2.03
N HIS A 558 -4.67 3.99 1.63
CA HIS A 558 -5.55 5.10 1.98
C HIS A 558 -6.46 4.71 3.13
N ALA A 559 -6.32 5.36 4.29
CA ALA A 559 -7.20 5.14 5.43
C ALA A 559 -7.55 6.48 6.09
N GLY A 560 -8.79 6.61 6.54
CA GLY A 560 -9.19 7.69 7.41
C GLY A 560 -10.65 7.54 7.84
N GLN A 561 -11.04 8.10 8.98
CA GLN A 561 -12.44 8.10 9.42
C GLN A 561 -13.23 9.23 8.75
N LYS A 562 -12.55 10.32 8.39
CA LYS A 562 -13.15 11.47 7.69
C LYS A 562 -13.06 11.40 6.18
N VAL A 563 -12.36 10.41 5.66
CA VAL A 563 -12.24 10.16 4.23
C VAL A 563 -12.82 8.80 3.91
N GLU A 564 -13.83 8.77 3.06
CA GLU A 564 -14.52 7.53 2.71
C GLU A 564 -13.95 6.93 1.43
N PRO A 565 -13.39 5.71 1.48
CA PRO A 565 -13.14 4.97 0.27
C PRO A 565 -14.46 4.62 -0.40
N ASN A 566 -14.57 4.88 -1.70
CA ASN A 566 -15.75 4.56 -2.50
C ASN A 566 -15.50 3.26 -3.25
N PHE A 567 -16.15 2.17 -2.84
CA PHE A 567 -16.29 1.00 -3.71
C PHE A 567 -17.76 0.63 -3.85
N LYS A 568 -18.12 0.05 -4.99
CA LYS A 568 -19.50 -0.25 -5.34
C LYS A 568 -19.62 -1.75 -5.56
N ASN A 569 -20.49 -2.39 -4.81
CA ASN A 569 -20.91 -3.74 -5.12
C ASN A 569 -21.84 -3.69 -6.34
N VAL A 570 -21.50 -4.44 -7.39
CA VAL A 570 -22.37 -4.62 -8.55
C VAL A 570 -22.91 -6.03 -8.52
N TYR A 571 -24.24 -6.13 -8.54
CA TYR A 571 -24.93 -7.40 -8.76
C TYR A 571 -24.64 -7.91 -10.18
N VAL A 572 -24.10 -9.11 -10.27
CA VAL A 572 -23.95 -9.84 -11.52
C VAL A 572 -24.96 -10.96 -11.50
N THR A 573 -25.95 -10.89 -12.38
CA THR A 573 -26.87 -12.01 -12.60
C THR A 573 -26.14 -13.08 -13.40
N PRO A 574 -25.80 -14.25 -12.84
CA PRO A 574 -25.44 -15.39 -13.67
C PRO A 574 -26.74 -15.96 -14.28
N PRO A 575 -26.67 -16.66 -15.42
CA PRO A 575 -27.86 -17.24 -16.03
C PRO A 575 -28.55 -18.35 -15.20
N ASP A 576 -27.94 -18.89 -14.13
CA ASP A 576 -28.41 -20.14 -13.50
C ASP A 576 -28.30 -20.25 -11.95
N THR A 577 -28.14 -19.16 -11.18
CA THR A 577 -28.09 -19.26 -9.71
C THR A 577 -29.02 -18.25 -9.02
N ASP A 578 -29.95 -18.74 -8.19
CA ASP A 578 -30.85 -17.93 -7.34
C ASP A 578 -30.11 -17.13 -6.25
N THR A 579 -28.80 -17.31 -6.09
CA THR A 579 -27.97 -16.56 -5.14
C THR A 579 -27.43 -15.26 -5.75
N PRO A 580 -27.62 -14.10 -5.09
CA PRO A 580 -26.97 -12.85 -5.48
C PRO A 580 -25.45 -12.99 -5.55
N HIS A 581 -24.86 -12.75 -6.73
CA HIS A 581 -23.41 -12.63 -6.85
C HIS A 581 -23.03 -11.15 -6.96
N TYR A 582 -22.26 -10.68 -5.98
CA TYR A 582 -21.70 -9.33 -6.00
C TYR A 582 -20.23 -9.40 -6.40
N ILE A 583 -19.83 -8.55 -7.35
CA ILE A 583 -18.41 -8.26 -7.58
C ILE A 583 -18.04 -6.97 -6.85
N ASP A 584 -16.93 -7.05 -6.12
CA ASP A 584 -16.27 -5.90 -5.50
C ASP A 584 -15.43 -5.19 -6.55
N LEU A 585 -15.81 -3.95 -6.88
CA LEU A 585 -15.05 -3.14 -7.82
C LEU A 585 -13.78 -2.52 -7.18
N GLY A 586 -13.65 -2.55 -5.85
CA GLY A 586 -12.81 -1.66 -5.05
C GLY A 586 -11.30 -1.77 -5.17
N THR A 587 -10.73 -2.81 -5.78
CA THR A 587 -9.25 -3.02 -5.76
C THR A 587 -8.62 -3.44 -7.08
N GLY A 588 -9.35 -4.01 -8.05
CA GLY A 588 -8.77 -4.46 -9.32
C GLY A 588 -9.68 -4.32 -10.54
N GLU A 589 -11.00 -4.31 -10.35
CA GLU A 589 -11.94 -4.07 -11.44
C GLU A 589 -12.11 -2.59 -11.79
N PHE A 590 -11.90 -1.67 -10.85
CA PHE A 590 -11.87 -0.23 -11.13
C PHE A 590 -10.80 0.14 -12.17
N ALA A 591 -9.59 -0.42 -12.02
CA ALA A 591 -8.47 -0.23 -12.95
C ALA A 591 -8.63 -1.04 -14.25
N SER A 592 -9.12 -2.29 -14.18
CA SER A 592 -9.24 -3.15 -15.39
C SER A 592 -10.40 -2.77 -16.30
N ARG A 593 -11.48 -2.19 -15.76
CA ARG A 593 -12.66 -1.82 -16.56
C ARG A 593 -12.53 -0.49 -17.28
N LYS A 594 -11.45 0.29 -17.04
CA LYS A 594 -11.38 1.73 -17.36
C LYS A 594 -12.67 2.40 -16.91
N TYR A 595 -12.66 3.16 -15.83
CA TYR A 595 -13.81 4.01 -15.48
C TYR A 595 -14.14 5.14 -16.51
N GLY A 596 -13.94 4.88 -17.81
CA GLY A 596 -14.65 5.40 -18.98
C GLY A 596 -15.56 4.36 -19.69
N GLY A 597 -16.09 3.35 -18.97
CA GLY A 597 -17.20 2.51 -19.43
C GLY A 597 -18.58 3.18 -19.32
N LEU A 598 -18.64 4.37 -18.73
CA LEU A 598 -19.64 5.38 -19.07
C LEU A 598 -19.04 6.15 -20.25
N SER A 599 -19.77 6.28 -21.36
CA SER A 599 -19.39 6.93 -22.62
C SER A 599 -19.11 8.45 -22.51
N SER A 600 -18.86 8.92 -21.30
CA SER A 600 -18.37 10.24 -20.96
C SER A 600 -17.58 10.04 -19.67
N PRO A 601 -16.34 10.57 -19.53
CA PRO A 601 -15.76 10.69 -18.19
C PRO A 601 -16.86 11.38 -17.37
N PRO A 602 -17.40 10.76 -16.30
CA PRO A 602 -18.24 11.54 -15.41
C PRO A 602 -17.33 12.69 -15.05
N SER A 603 -17.75 13.89 -15.43
CA SER A 603 -17.04 15.09 -15.06
C SER A 603 -16.76 14.93 -13.57
N LEU A 604 -15.49 14.75 -13.21
CA LEU A 604 -14.99 14.72 -11.82
C LEU A 604 -15.35 16.02 -11.06
N ARG A 605 -16.15 16.90 -11.69
CA ARG A 605 -16.62 18.19 -11.21
C ARG A 605 -18.10 18.28 -10.86
N ALA A 606 -18.98 17.28 -11.08
CA ALA A 606 -20.41 17.54 -10.81
C ALA A 606 -21.34 16.32 -10.62
N GLY A 607 -20.82 15.13 -10.33
CA GLY A 607 -21.68 13.95 -10.13
C GLY A 607 -22.14 13.76 -8.68
N ASN A 608 -23.05 14.61 -8.17
CA ASN A 608 -23.78 14.44 -6.88
C ASN A 608 -23.09 13.53 -5.84
N TYR A 609 -21.88 13.90 -5.43
CA TYR A 609 -21.22 13.36 -4.24
C TYR A 609 -21.78 14.06 -3.01
N THR A 610 -23.10 14.09 -2.85
CA THR A 610 -23.70 14.62 -1.63
C THR A 610 -23.27 13.69 -0.51
N SER A 611 -22.46 14.19 0.42
CA SER A 611 -22.14 13.56 1.69
C SER A 611 -23.46 13.26 2.42
N THR A 612 -24.05 12.10 2.18
CA THR A 612 -25.30 11.72 2.83
C THR A 612 -25.00 11.20 4.22
N TYR A 613 -24.91 12.12 5.18
CA TYR A 613 -25.44 11.96 6.52
C TYR A 613 -25.77 13.38 7.04
N SER A 614 -27.02 13.59 7.44
CA SER A 614 -27.55 14.79 8.12
C SER A 614 -27.21 16.20 7.52
N GLY A 615 -27.61 16.46 6.27
CA GLY A 615 -28.15 17.78 5.84
C GLY A 615 -27.21 18.99 5.68
N ALA A 616 -25.95 18.96 6.14
CA ALA A 616 -25.15 20.19 6.24
C ALA A 616 -24.38 20.58 4.96
N CYS A 617 -24.15 19.66 4.01
CA CYS A 617 -23.32 19.88 2.81
C CYS A 617 -24.00 19.41 1.51
N ASN A 618 -25.27 19.79 1.28
CA ASN A 618 -26.07 19.35 0.11
C ASN A 618 -25.99 20.27 -1.14
N SER A 619 -24.91 21.03 -1.32
CA SER A 619 -24.79 22.00 -2.43
C SER A 619 -23.64 21.67 -3.38
N PRO A 620 -23.49 22.33 -4.55
CA PRO A 620 -22.30 22.19 -5.40
C PRO A 620 -20.96 22.52 -4.70
N SER A 621 -21.02 23.18 -3.54
CA SER A 621 -19.88 23.37 -2.63
C SER A 621 -19.74 22.23 -1.60
N ALA A 622 -20.34 21.05 -1.84
CA ALA A 622 -20.32 19.91 -0.93
C ALA A 622 -18.90 19.49 -0.56
N ASP A 623 -17.97 19.45 -1.53
CA ASP A 623 -16.57 19.12 -1.27
C ASP A 623 -15.90 20.16 -0.36
N GLN A 624 -16.12 21.45 -0.62
CA GLN A 624 -15.61 22.54 0.20
C GLN A 624 -16.17 22.47 1.62
N CYS A 625 -17.49 22.34 1.73
CA CYS A 625 -18.18 22.19 3.01
C CYS A 625 -17.71 20.94 3.76
N ALA A 626 -17.49 19.82 3.05
CA ALA A 626 -17.03 18.58 3.63
C ALA A 626 -15.59 18.70 4.13
N PHE A 627 -14.73 19.38 3.37
CA PHE A 627 -13.34 19.67 3.74
C PHE A 627 -13.28 20.61 4.97
N GLU A 628 -14.01 21.72 4.94
CA GLU A 628 -14.07 22.70 6.04
C GLU A 628 -14.69 22.11 7.33
N LYS A 629 -15.44 21.01 7.20
CA LYS A 629 -16.07 20.29 8.30
C LYS A 629 -15.48 18.89 8.54
N LEU A 630 -14.24 18.63 8.11
CA LEU A 630 -13.53 17.37 8.40
C LEU A 630 -13.52 17.06 9.91
N SER A 631 -13.50 18.07 10.77
CA SER A 631 -13.54 17.89 12.22
C SER A 631 -14.92 17.44 12.76
N GLN A 632 -15.98 17.36 11.95
CA GLN A 632 -17.33 16.99 12.38
C GLN A 632 -17.59 15.49 12.21
N ASN A 633 -18.37 14.88 13.12
CA ASN A 633 -18.58 13.42 13.15
C ASN A 633 -19.34 12.85 11.94
N ASP A 634 -20.23 13.64 11.35
CA ASP A 634 -21.13 13.17 10.27
C ASP A 634 -20.65 13.58 8.87
N THR A 635 -19.50 14.25 8.78
CA THR A 635 -18.96 14.73 7.49
C THR A 635 -17.91 13.77 6.96
N ARG A 636 -17.93 13.54 5.64
CA ARG A 636 -17.01 12.66 4.92
C ARG A 636 -16.54 13.34 3.65
N PHE A 637 -15.23 13.49 3.51
CA PHE A 637 -14.60 14.10 2.36
C PHE A 637 -14.12 13.01 1.40
N ARG A 638 -14.77 12.87 0.24
CA ARG A 638 -14.50 11.77 -0.70
C ARG A 638 -13.57 12.15 -1.84
N ARG A 639 -13.28 13.43 -2.03
CA ARG A 639 -12.49 13.93 -3.17
C ARG A 639 -11.05 13.41 -3.16
N ALA A 640 -10.45 13.31 -1.97
CA ALA A 640 -9.12 12.74 -1.78
C ALA A 640 -8.99 11.32 -2.37
N THR A 641 -10.02 10.48 -2.23
CA THR A 641 -10.07 9.13 -2.83
C THR A 641 -9.88 9.17 -4.35
N GLY A 642 -10.56 10.08 -5.04
CA GLY A 642 -10.47 10.19 -6.50
C GLY A 642 -9.08 10.63 -6.95
N MET A 643 -8.53 11.65 -6.30
CA MET A 643 -7.18 12.16 -6.57
C MET A 643 -6.11 11.09 -6.34
N LEU A 644 -6.13 10.41 -5.19
CA LEU A 644 -5.15 9.38 -4.85
C LEU A 644 -5.27 8.14 -5.75
N PHE A 645 -6.48 7.75 -6.12
CA PHE A 645 -6.71 6.68 -7.09
C PHE A 645 -6.11 7.04 -8.45
N GLU A 646 -6.37 8.24 -8.96
CA GLU A 646 -5.83 8.68 -10.25
C GLU A 646 -4.30 8.74 -10.25
N LEU A 647 -3.71 9.26 -9.17
CA LEU A 647 -2.26 9.24 -8.96
C LEU A 647 -1.69 7.83 -9.03
N ALA A 648 -2.30 6.88 -8.32
CA ALA A 648 -1.82 5.51 -8.27
C ALA A 648 -1.98 4.80 -9.62
N GLU A 649 -3.17 4.82 -10.20
CA GLU A 649 -3.48 4.13 -11.45
C GLU A 649 -2.59 4.64 -12.60
N ARG A 650 -2.48 5.96 -12.76
CA ARG A 650 -1.78 6.55 -13.90
C ARG A 650 -0.27 6.50 -13.78
N SER A 651 0.27 6.41 -12.56
CA SER A 651 1.69 6.11 -12.33
C SER A 651 2.02 4.61 -12.41
N GLY A 652 1.00 3.75 -12.55
CA GLY A 652 1.18 2.30 -12.61
C GLY A 652 1.37 1.62 -11.25
N GLY A 653 0.92 2.25 -10.17
CA GLY A 653 0.85 1.67 -8.83
C GLY A 653 -0.54 1.15 -8.46
N PHE A 654 -0.70 0.75 -7.20
CA PHE A 654 -1.94 0.23 -6.63
C PHE A 654 -2.58 1.24 -5.68
N TYR A 655 -3.91 1.33 -5.73
CA TYR A 655 -4.70 2.06 -4.76
C TYR A 655 -5.41 1.07 -3.82
N CYS A 656 -5.15 1.17 -2.53
CA CYS A 656 -5.71 0.32 -1.50
C CYS A 656 -6.54 1.12 -0.51
N PRO A 657 -7.88 1.10 -0.65
CA PRO A 657 -8.75 1.68 0.34
C PRO A 657 -8.80 0.79 1.60
N ILE A 658 -8.57 1.37 2.77
CA ILE A 658 -8.71 0.71 4.05
C ILE A 658 -10.04 1.11 4.67
N THR A 659 -10.84 0.12 5.06
CA THR A 659 -12.24 0.30 5.45
C THR A 659 -12.49 -0.20 6.87
N ASP A 660 -13.45 0.41 7.57
CA ASP A 660 -13.89 -0.08 8.88
C ASP A 660 -14.68 -1.38 8.77
N LEU A 661 -14.69 -2.21 9.80
CA LEU A 661 -15.62 -3.34 9.87
C LEU A 661 -17.06 -2.83 9.96
N CYS A 662 -18.00 -3.59 9.41
CA CYS A 662 -19.43 -3.26 9.44
C CYS A 662 -19.99 -3.48 10.87
N HIS A 663 -19.71 -2.56 11.80
CA HIS A 663 -20.16 -2.65 13.19
C HIS A 663 -21.34 -1.73 13.54
N TRP A 664 -21.68 -0.77 12.68
CA TRP A 664 -22.49 0.40 13.09
C TRP A 664 -23.92 0.41 12.57
N ASP A 665 -24.30 -0.48 11.65
CA ASP A 665 -25.72 -0.56 11.29
C ASP A 665 -26.43 -1.28 12.47
N ILE A 666 -27.34 -0.59 13.15
CA ILE A 666 -28.16 -1.09 14.29
C ILE A 666 -28.75 -2.48 13.99
N VAL A 667 -28.91 -2.82 12.71
CA VAL A 667 -29.35 -4.12 12.20
C VAL A 667 -28.38 -5.28 12.54
N CYS A 668 -27.07 -5.04 12.62
CA CYS A 668 -26.07 -6.03 13.04
C CYS A 668 -26.13 -6.35 14.55
N LEU A 669 -26.50 -5.36 15.39
CA LEU A 669 -26.55 -5.48 16.85
C LEU A 669 -27.93 -5.89 17.39
N ALA A 670 -29.02 -5.58 16.66
CA ALA A 670 -30.38 -5.75 17.16
C ALA A 670 -30.82 -7.22 17.30
N THR A 671 -30.17 -8.16 16.61
CA THR A 671 -30.40 -9.59 16.81
C THR A 671 -29.35 -10.16 17.76
N LEU A 672 -29.60 -10.03 19.07
CA LEU A 672 -28.82 -10.63 20.19
C LEU A 672 -28.61 -12.16 20.11
N MET A 673 -29.03 -12.81 19.02
CA MET A 673 -28.93 -14.27 18.80
C MET A 673 -28.50 -14.67 17.38
N ALA A 674 -28.13 -13.73 16.49
CA ALA A 674 -27.67 -14.05 15.13
C ALA A 674 -26.13 -13.97 15.01
N PRO A 675 -25.50 -14.79 14.16
CA PRO A 675 -24.05 -14.81 13.96
C PRO A 675 -23.57 -13.45 13.43
N THR A 676 -22.29 -13.16 13.65
CA THR A 676 -21.55 -12.01 13.11
C THR A 676 -22.01 -11.61 11.71
N CYS A 677 -22.03 -10.32 11.37
CA CYS A 677 -22.36 -9.84 10.01
C CYS A 677 -21.43 -10.40 8.91
N TYR A 678 -20.40 -11.15 9.33
CA TYR A 678 -19.48 -11.91 8.52
C TYR A 678 -19.68 -13.42 8.73
N TRP A 679 -19.70 -14.19 7.64
CA TRP A 679 -19.80 -15.65 7.62
C TRP A 679 -18.55 -16.30 7.03
N ASP A 680 -18.29 -17.56 7.40
CA ASP A 680 -17.25 -18.36 6.75
C ASP A 680 -17.71 -18.66 5.32
N HIS A 681 -16.98 -18.15 4.33
CA HIS A 681 -17.39 -18.22 2.93
C HIS A 681 -17.35 -19.67 2.40
N ASP A 682 -16.48 -20.52 2.95
CA ASP A 682 -16.13 -21.81 2.32
C ASP A 682 -15.99 -22.98 3.32
N ASN A 683 -16.52 -22.86 4.56
CA ASN A 683 -16.20 -23.77 5.68
C ASN A 683 -14.69 -23.95 5.95
N ASP A 684 -13.85 -23.07 5.38
CA ASP A 684 -12.41 -23.05 5.60
C ASP A 684 -12.09 -21.98 6.66
N PRO A 685 -11.83 -22.38 7.92
CA PRO A 685 -11.52 -21.43 8.99
C PRO A 685 -10.18 -20.70 8.78
N SER A 686 -9.38 -21.07 7.77
CA SER A 686 -8.16 -20.35 7.41
C SER A 686 -8.40 -19.10 6.55
N THR A 687 -9.60 -18.95 5.99
CA THR A 687 -9.98 -17.78 5.21
C THR A 687 -10.68 -16.73 6.08
N PRO A 688 -10.45 -15.43 5.88
CA PRO A 688 -11.19 -14.41 6.59
C PRO A 688 -12.69 -14.51 6.30
N LYS A 689 -13.51 -14.40 7.34
CA LYS A 689 -14.97 -14.33 7.19
C LYS A 689 -15.36 -13.18 6.26
N ARG A 690 -16.38 -13.40 5.44
CA ARG A 690 -16.83 -12.47 4.41
C ARG A 690 -18.14 -11.80 4.84
N LEU A 691 -18.36 -10.54 4.50
CA LEU A 691 -19.60 -9.81 4.82
C LEU A 691 -20.78 -10.54 4.18
N HIS A 692 -21.83 -10.88 4.94
CA HIS A 692 -22.98 -11.63 4.42
C HIS A 692 -23.74 -10.82 3.37
N ASP A 693 -24.25 -11.49 2.31
CA ASP A 693 -24.88 -10.81 1.17
C ASP A 693 -26.10 -9.97 1.54
N ALA A 694 -26.84 -10.34 2.60
CA ALA A 694 -27.94 -9.54 3.12
C ALA A 694 -27.52 -8.15 3.64
N TYR A 695 -26.25 -7.96 4.00
CA TYR A 695 -25.70 -6.64 4.39
C TYR A 695 -25.05 -5.91 3.21
N ARG A 696 -24.91 -6.57 2.05
CA ARG A 696 -24.42 -5.95 0.82
C ARG A 696 -25.59 -5.30 0.08
N LYS A 697 -25.67 -3.98 0.18
CA LYS A 697 -26.62 -3.19 -0.63
C LYS A 697 -26.13 -3.10 -2.09
N ASN A 698 -27.01 -3.40 -3.04
CA ASN A 698 -26.75 -3.29 -4.49
C ASN A 698 -26.80 -1.82 -4.94
N HIS A 699 -25.73 -1.34 -5.57
CA HIS A 699 -25.53 0.03 -6.10
C HIS A 699 -25.08 1.18 -5.18
N PRO A 700 -25.34 1.28 -3.86
CA PRO A 700 -24.71 2.31 -3.06
C PRO A 700 -23.22 1.98 -2.85
N TYR A 701 -22.46 3.04 -2.58
CA TYR A 701 -21.10 2.89 -2.12
C TYR A 701 -21.07 2.16 -0.78
N GLN A 702 -20.19 1.18 -0.67
CA GLN A 702 -19.90 0.50 0.56
C GLN A 702 -18.81 1.27 1.30
N THR A 703 -19.00 1.44 2.60
CA THR A 703 -18.09 2.19 3.48
C THR A 703 -17.41 1.28 4.51
N CYS A 704 -17.72 -0.01 4.50
CA CYS A 704 -17.19 -0.98 5.45
C CYS A 704 -16.63 -2.23 4.75
N SER A 705 -15.69 -2.91 5.40
CA SER A 705 -14.87 -3.99 4.85
C SER A 705 -15.68 -5.20 4.43
N MET A 706 -15.30 -5.75 3.27
CA MET A 706 -15.82 -7.01 2.74
C MET A 706 -15.39 -8.23 3.58
N TYR A 707 -14.29 -8.12 4.31
CA TYR A 707 -13.70 -9.21 5.09
C TYR A 707 -13.60 -8.81 6.56
N GLU A 708 -13.78 -9.77 7.47
CA GLU A 708 -13.63 -9.58 8.91
C GLU A 708 -12.16 -9.53 9.30
N ILE A 709 -11.46 -8.50 8.82
CA ILE A 709 -10.06 -8.23 9.10
C ILE A 709 -9.88 -6.78 9.56
N SER A 710 -8.98 -6.59 10.53
CA SER A 710 -8.66 -5.26 11.05
C SER A 710 -8.08 -4.34 9.98
N LYS A 711 -8.18 -3.02 10.16
CA LYS A 711 -7.56 -2.03 9.27
C LYS A 711 -6.06 -2.27 9.08
N ALA A 712 -5.36 -2.58 10.17
CA ALA A 712 -3.94 -2.94 10.13
C ALA A 712 -3.67 -4.17 9.25
N GLN A 713 -4.49 -5.21 9.35
CA GLN A 713 -4.37 -6.40 8.51
C GLN A 713 -4.67 -6.09 7.03
N GLN A 714 -5.66 -5.24 6.74
CA GLN A 714 -5.94 -4.77 5.38
C GLN A 714 -4.72 -4.04 4.79
N ALA A 715 -4.12 -3.11 5.55
CA ALA A 715 -2.94 -2.36 5.14
C ALA A 715 -1.71 -3.27 4.95
N ALA A 716 -1.52 -4.25 5.84
CA ALA A 716 -0.48 -5.26 5.73
C ALA A 716 -0.63 -6.10 4.45
N ASN A 717 -1.81 -6.65 4.20
CA ASN A 717 -2.10 -7.46 3.01
C ASN A 717 -1.89 -6.63 1.73
N CYS A 718 -2.40 -5.40 1.70
CA CYS A 718 -2.20 -4.51 0.58
C CYS A 718 -0.71 -4.22 0.35
N THR A 719 0.03 -3.85 1.39
CA THR A 719 1.46 -3.53 1.25
C THR A 719 2.24 -4.74 0.75
N GLN A 720 1.94 -5.94 1.26
CA GLN A 720 2.55 -7.18 0.76
C GLN A 720 2.21 -7.44 -0.70
N GLN A 721 0.98 -7.17 -1.12
CA GLN A 721 0.57 -7.29 -2.53
C GLN A 721 1.32 -6.27 -3.42
N ILE A 722 1.47 -5.03 -2.97
CA ILE A 722 2.23 -3.98 -3.65
C ILE A 722 3.69 -4.43 -3.83
N LEU A 723 4.36 -4.84 -2.75
CA LEU A 723 5.77 -5.19 -2.79
C LEU A 723 6.04 -6.55 -3.44
N GLY A 724 5.05 -7.44 -3.40
CA GLY A 724 5.03 -8.72 -4.08
C GLY A 724 4.63 -8.62 -5.55
N SER A 725 4.14 -7.47 -6.00
CA SER A 725 3.86 -7.26 -7.42
C SER A 725 5.16 -7.40 -8.21
N ASN A 726 5.15 -8.37 -9.14
CA ASN A 726 6.29 -8.97 -9.82
C ASN A 726 7.55 -8.07 -9.90
N PRO A 727 8.61 -8.33 -9.11
CA PRO A 727 9.91 -7.69 -9.29
C PRO A 727 10.64 -8.20 -10.54
N TYR A 728 9.92 -8.76 -11.51
CA TYR A 728 10.48 -9.44 -12.66
C TYR A 728 10.33 -8.56 -13.89
N ILE A 729 11.45 -8.28 -14.56
CA ILE A 729 11.47 -7.60 -15.85
C ILE A 729 11.78 -8.62 -16.93
N LEU A 730 11.07 -8.53 -18.05
CA LEU A 730 11.44 -9.25 -19.27
C LEU A 730 12.69 -8.56 -19.86
N THR A 731 13.79 -9.28 -19.88
CA THR A 731 15.04 -8.80 -20.48
C THR A 731 14.98 -8.96 -22.00
N PRO A 732 15.38 -7.94 -22.78
CA PRO A 732 15.47 -8.08 -24.22
C PRO A 732 16.53 -9.12 -24.60
N GLU A 733 16.22 -9.92 -25.62
CA GLU A 733 17.03 -11.03 -26.14
C GLU A 733 18.46 -10.60 -26.59
N ASN A 734 18.65 -9.30 -26.89
CA ASN A 734 19.85 -8.73 -27.51
C ASN A 734 20.56 -7.66 -26.65
N ALA A 735 20.58 -7.79 -25.32
CA ALA A 735 21.28 -6.81 -24.46
C ALA A 735 22.81 -6.73 -24.66
N HIS A 736 23.41 -7.52 -25.56
CA HIS A 736 24.64 -7.09 -26.20
C HIS A 736 24.29 -5.96 -27.19
N TYR A 737 24.41 -4.71 -26.72
CA TYR A 737 24.62 -3.56 -27.61
C TYR A 737 25.88 -3.86 -28.44
N VAL A 738 25.70 -4.52 -29.58
CA VAL A 738 26.66 -4.46 -30.67
C VAL A 738 26.59 -3.03 -31.14
N GLY A 739 27.58 -2.23 -30.75
CA GLY A 739 27.78 -0.90 -31.31
C GLY A 739 27.68 -1.01 -32.82
N THR A 740 26.67 -0.36 -33.38
CA THR A 740 26.68 -0.01 -34.80
C THR A 740 27.92 0.87 -35.00
N GLN A 741 28.89 0.34 -35.75
CA GLN A 741 29.81 1.19 -36.50
C GLN A 741 29.03 2.03 -37.51
#